data_AF-A0ABD6B896-F1
#
_entry.id   AF-A0ABD6B896-F1
#
_cell.length_a   1.000
_cell.length_b   1.000
_cell.length_c   1.000
_cell.angle_alpha   90.00
_cell.angle_beta   90.00
_cell.angle_gamma   90.00
#
_symmetry.space_group_name_H-M   'P 1'
#
loop_
_entity.id
_entity.type
_entity.pdbx_description
1 polymer ?
#
loop_
_entity_poly.entity_id
_entity_poly.type
_entity_poly.pdbx_seq_one_letter_code
_entity_poly.pdbx_strand_id
1 'polypeptide(L)'
;FRETRFEGDASFRGAEFHGGARVRADDLRFTDATFESDVSFERAAFRSATFERVAVGGDADFDEAVFDGDLLLTGASFDGALVFAEARCNADVALDEVAVGGVANFEGVEFRGDDNARDDDVTFADTTFEADATFENGAFEYAEFSGAVFGGDAVFQNVRFGQDTYFEGVEFRGDVDLNETRYGEDASFEGATFAGEVCFRGAEFHGGDNVEEDDVRFVDAVFESHVDYEGAQFRYVDFSGAVFHAAADFEDTVYEAGAVFESVRFDAGVWFTEARFRNDASFEALTVRGDWDGDEVWYTESPPEGRSRDPEACFRGAEFHGGDNVEEDDVRFVDAEFAVPATFHRGQFRSANFEGVEFDAPLDCSFAEFDRHLSFRDARFGASADFDEVSYDSDVCVAGATFEGPARFRGSEFTGGAYTVEDADFEGVTFRDDATFSYTEFRQASFADATFDGATDFTETAFSDTVTFEGATFAGPANFAEATFERSLDASGTAFGDDARFMKAVFEDETTFEGARFEGPADFAATEFLATANMHEDDANFRAAVFEAEANFAQSRFEHATFTRTTFDAGATFSHVVFNGSATFRPRTSDGDATLLSFDRAVVGGGVLGQTDDSVAFYDFTGGEIDDVRLDDSHCAYPLFDHFRFCNTDFVGFDFSAHKAHLARNNWVLHEFAADASLLPEGETATITDPATLENTYMKAKKCAKADGDTKAAAEFFLREMTYRRKKHWHVAFGSDDGDDTRSRRDVDVATIASDLNDRTRITTRLKAFGKWAGNTTLYQTCGYGERLWRIVYISTIAVVFWGILYTLTASTATETGTLQGIDDAGHLASVDGLFVIAENLYFSTATFITLEYVGSPSSELTRWLASLEAYFGALLIALVVFVLGRRVAR
;
A
#
# COMPACT_ATOMS: atom_id res chain seq x y z
N PHE A 1 27.32 45.83 -69.67
CA PHE A 1 27.84 44.78 -70.57
C PHE A 1 26.72 43.77 -70.77
N ARG A 2 26.35 43.49 -72.02
CA ARG A 2 25.26 42.55 -72.35
C ARG A 2 25.81 41.50 -73.31
N GLU A 3 25.54 40.22 -73.05
CA GLU A 3 26.01 39.11 -73.90
C GLU A 3 27.53 39.19 -74.17
N THR A 4 28.28 39.69 -73.19
CA THR A 4 29.71 40.00 -73.33
C THR A 4 30.53 38.85 -72.76
N ARG A 5 31.58 38.43 -73.48
CA ARG A 5 32.51 37.37 -73.06
C ARG A 5 33.88 37.96 -72.71
N PHE A 6 34.40 37.61 -71.55
CA PHE A 6 35.76 37.93 -71.09
C PHE A 6 36.58 36.64 -71.05
N GLU A 7 37.57 36.51 -71.95
CA GLU A 7 38.35 35.26 -72.16
C GLU A 7 39.53 35.07 -71.18
N GLY A 8 39.80 36.03 -70.31
CA GLY A 8 40.88 35.96 -69.32
C GLY A 8 40.58 36.83 -68.11
N ASP A 9 41.50 36.88 -67.16
CA ASP A 9 41.27 37.51 -65.85
C ASP A 9 40.80 38.97 -65.98
N ALA A 10 39.72 39.29 -65.28
CA ALA A 10 39.14 40.63 -65.22
C ALA A 10 39.33 41.21 -63.82
N SER A 11 40.12 42.28 -63.69
CA SER A 11 40.42 42.90 -62.40
C SER A 11 39.92 44.35 -62.34
N PHE A 12 39.17 44.63 -61.29
CA PHE A 12 38.59 45.91 -60.92
C PHE A 12 38.94 46.27 -59.46
N ARG A 13 40.08 45.79 -58.97
CA ARG A 13 40.51 45.99 -57.58
C ARG A 13 40.64 47.47 -57.23
N GLY A 14 40.07 47.87 -56.09
CA GLY A 14 40.04 49.26 -55.64
C GLY A 14 39.32 50.22 -56.59
N ALA A 15 38.53 49.71 -57.54
CA ALA A 15 37.79 50.54 -58.46
C ALA A 15 36.58 51.16 -57.77
N GLU A 16 36.31 52.43 -58.07
CA GLU A 16 35.11 53.10 -57.61
C GLU A 16 34.16 53.32 -58.80
N PHE A 17 32.96 52.74 -58.71
CA PHE A 17 31.93 52.84 -59.74
C PHE A 17 30.88 53.87 -59.34
N HIS A 18 31.05 55.11 -59.83
CA HIS A 18 30.14 56.23 -59.58
C HIS A 18 29.27 56.53 -60.81
N GLY A 19 27.95 56.38 -60.73
CA GLY A 19 27.01 56.83 -61.77
C GLY A 19 26.20 58.07 -61.38
N GLY A 20 26.15 59.05 -62.30
CA GLY A 20 25.54 60.36 -62.08
C GLY A 20 24.55 60.82 -63.17
N ALA A 21 24.15 59.94 -64.09
CA ALA A 21 23.24 60.31 -65.17
C ALA A 21 21.82 59.84 -64.88
N ARG A 22 20.87 60.78 -64.75
CA ARG A 22 19.41 60.64 -64.52
C ARG A 22 18.63 59.80 -65.57
N VAL A 23 19.24 58.77 -66.18
CA VAL A 23 18.73 58.06 -67.35
C VAL A 23 18.76 56.53 -67.18
N ARG A 24 19.59 55.98 -66.28
CA ARG A 24 19.59 54.54 -65.94
C ARG A 24 19.78 54.37 -64.44
N ALA A 25 19.13 53.35 -63.87
CA ALA A 25 19.11 53.08 -62.44
C ALA A 25 20.39 52.40 -61.92
N ASP A 26 21.19 51.79 -62.81
CA ASP A 26 22.32 50.93 -62.41
C ASP A 26 23.67 51.51 -62.84
N ASP A 27 24.64 51.55 -61.92
CA ASP A 27 25.98 52.10 -62.14
C ASP A 27 26.92 51.12 -62.85
N LEU A 28 26.78 49.82 -62.53
CA LEU A 28 27.43 48.71 -63.23
C LEU A 28 26.40 47.63 -63.53
N ARG A 29 26.23 47.25 -64.80
CA ARG A 29 25.33 46.16 -65.18
C ARG A 29 25.98 45.17 -66.13
N PHE A 30 26.01 43.91 -65.74
CA PHE A 30 26.25 42.73 -66.56
C PHE A 30 24.94 41.96 -66.73
N THR A 31 24.62 41.58 -67.96
CA THR A 31 23.43 40.79 -68.26
C THR A 31 23.77 39.74 -69.31
N ASP A 32 23.51 38.47 -69.01
CA ASP A 32 23.88 37.33 -69.87
C ASP A 32 25.38 37.34 -70.24
N ALA A 33 26.24 37.83 -69.33
CA ALA A 33 27.69 37.95 -69.56
C ALA A 33 28.43 36.70 -69.09
N THR A 34 29.57 36.40 -69.70
CA THR A 34 30.41 35.24 -69.33
C THR A 34 31.84 35.69 -69.08
N PHE A 35 32.38 35.35 -67.91
CA PHE A 35 33.80 35.44 -67.58
C PHE A 35 34.36 34.02 -67.61
N GLU A 36 35.35 33.74 -68.47
CA GLU A 36 35.94 32.39 -68.59
C GLU A 36 36.99 32.07 -67.52
N SER A 37 37.44 33.08 -66.79
CA SER A 37 38.50 33.04 -65.78
C SER A 37 38.10 33.95 -64.61
N ASP A 38 39.03 34.18 -63.68
CA ASP A 38 38.81 34.93 -62.45
C ASP A 38 38.33 36.38 -62.71
N VAL A 39 37.41 36.83 -61.87
CA VAL A 39 36.97 38.22 -61.78
C VAL A 39 37.17 38.75 -60.36
N SER A 40 37.91 39.84 -60.20
CA SER A 40 38.23 40.40 -58.87
C SER A 40 37.82 41.86 -58.78
N PHE A 41 37.00 42.14 -57.78
CA PHE A 41 36.48 43.41 -57.29
C PHE A 41 36.96 43.69 -55.86
N GLU A 42 38.07 43.09 -55.42
CA GLU A 42 38.68 43.32 -54.10
C GLU A 42 38.77 44.83 -53.78
N ARG A 43 38.24 45.25 -52.63
CA ARG A 43 38.18 46.64 -52.16
C ARG A 43 37.50 47.62 -53.14
N ALA A 44 36.68 47.13 -54.06
CA ALA A 44 35.93 47.99 -54.96
C ALA A 44 34.75 48.65 -54.23
N ALA A 45 34.38 49.84 -54.67
CA ALA A 45 33.22 50.56 -54.17
C ALA A 45 32.18 50.70 -55.27
N PHE A 46 30.96 50.28 -54.99
CA PHE A 46 29.82 50.35 -55.88
C PHE A 46 28.73 51.20 -55.24
N ARG A 47 28.04 51.97 -56.06
CA ARG A 47 26.77 52.57 -55.63
C ARG A 47 25.57 51.73 -56.07
N SER A 48 25.62 51.01 -57.18
CA SER A 48 24.69 49.92 -57.48
C SER A 48 25.32 49.00 -58.53
N ALA A 49 25.11 47.70 -58.39
CA ALA A 49 25.67 46.71 -59.30
C ALA A 49 24.66 45.61 -59.63
N THR A 50 24.59 45.23 -60.90
CA THR A 50 23.70 44.17 -61.38
C THR A 50 24.49 43.17 -62.20
N PHE A 51 24.35 41.89 -61.87
CA PHE A 51 24.94 40.71 -62.49
C PHE A 51 23.83 39.70 -62.76
N GLU A 52 22.99 40.00 -63.75
CA GLU A 52 21.82 39.17 -64.08
C GLU A 52 22.22 38.05 -65.04
N ARG A 53 22.02 36.79 -64.65
CA ARG A 53 22.40 35.60 -65.44
C ARG A 53 23.85 35.64 -65.94
N VAL A 54 24.76 36.04 -65.05
CA VAL A 54 26.20 36.05 -65.35
C VAL A 54 26.79 34.67 -65.05
N ALA A 55 27.70 34.20 -65.90
CA ALA A 55 28.47 32.98 -65.66
C ALA A 55 29.95 33.34 -65.45
N VAL A 56 30.54 32.88 -64.34
CA VAL A 56 31.96 33.04 -64.04
C VAL A 56 32.59 31.65 -63.92
N GLY A 57 33.54 31.35 -64.81
CA GLY A 57 34.22 30.05 -64.85
C GLY A 57 35.41 29.91 -63.87
N GLY A 58 35.89 31.03 -63.33
CA GLY A 58 36.93 31.07 -62.29
C GLY A 58 36.41 31.68 -60.98
N ASP A 59 37.29 32.21 -60.16
CA ASP A 59 36.91 32.80 -58.87
C ASP A 59 36.28 34.20 -59.05
N ALA A 60 35.24 34.50 -58.29
CA ALA A 60 34.61 35.81 -58.18
C ALA A 60 34.88 36.41 -56.81
N ASP A 61 35.77 37.40 -56.77
CA ASP A 61 36.34 37.95 -55.55
C ASP A 61 35.83 39.38 -55.29
N PHE A 62 35.04 39.56 -54.24
CA PHE A 62 34.49 40.83 -53.72
C PHE A 62 35.00 41.12 -52.30
N ASP A 63 36.17 40.59 -51.92
CA ASP A 63 36.79 40.80 -50.61
C ASP A 63 36.92 42.29 -50.25
N GLU A 64 36.49 42.67 -49.05
CA GLU A 64 36.43 44.05 -48.54
C GLU A 64 35.69 45.04 -49.47
N ALA A 65 34.83 44.57 -50.38
CA ALA A 65 34.06 45.44 -51.27
C ALA A 65 32.96 46.20 -50.50
N VAL A 66 32.63 47.40 -50.96
CA VAL A 66 31.58 48.25 -50.36
C VAL A 66 30.49 48.52 -51.38
N PHE A 67 29.24 48.23 -51.02
CA PHE A 67 28.06 48.50 -51.82
C PHE A 67 27.17 49.52 -51.10
N ASP A 68 27.10 50.75 -51.61
CA ASP A 68 26.28 51.84 -51.08
C ASP A 68 24.83 51.87 -51.64
N GLY A 69 24.50 50.91 -52.50
CA GLY A 69 23.17 50.70 -53.08
C GLY A 69 23.11 49.31 -53.72
N ASP A 70 21.95 48.94 -54.30
CA ASP A 70 21.60 47.55 -54.57
C ASP A 70 22.67 46.72 -55.31
N LEU A 71 22.83 45.49 -54.85
CA LEU A 71 23.63 44.46 -55.50
C LEU A 71 22.72 43.31 -55.93
N LEU A 72 22.55 43.10 -57.25
CA LEU A 72 21.68 42.04 -57.79
C LEU A 72 22.49 41.01 -58.55
N LEU A 73 22.58 39.77 -58.08
CA LEU A 73 23.26 38.63 -58.70
C LEU A 73 22.28 37.56 -59.21
N THR A 74 21.04 37.93 -59.52
CA THR A 74 19.97 36.94 -59.81
C THR A 74 20.28 36.01 -60.99
N GLY A 75 20.14 34.70 -60.74
CA GLY A 75 20.37 33.64 -61.71
C GLY A 75 21.83 33.50 -62.16
N ALA A 76 22.80 34.04 -61.42
CA ALA A 76 24.22 33.93 -61.73
C ALA A 76 24.78 32.53 -61.40
N SER A 77 25.86 32.16 -62.08
CA SER A 77 26.58 30.91 -61.84
C SER A 77 28.07 31.17 -61.68
N PHE A 78 28.67 30.59 -60.65
CA PHE A 78 30.07 30.71 -60.30
C PHE A 78 30.66 29.31 -60.21
N ASP A 79 31.48 28.90 -61.18
CA ASP A 79 32.13 27.58 -61.16
C ASP A 79 33.26 27.53 -60.11
N GLY A 80 33.92 28.68 -59.85
CA GLY A 80 34.97 28.85 -58.84
C GLY A 80 34.45 29.41 -57.51
N ALA A 81 35.36 29.89 -56.67
CA ALA A 81 35.00 30.46 -55.37
C ALA A 81 34.24 31.78 -55.50
N LEU A 82 33.27 32.01 -54.61
CA LEU A 82 32.58 33.29 -54.47
C LEU A 82 32.99 33.91 -53.13
N VAL A 83 33.75 35.00 -53.16
CA VAL A 83 34.33 35.60 -51.95
C VAL A 83 33.70 36.98 -51.72
N PHE A 84 33.11 37.17 -50.54
CA PHE A 84 32.55 38.40 -49.99
C PHE A 84 33.10 38.68 -48.57
N ALA A 85 34.26 38.11 -48.23
CA ALA A 85 34.87 38.29 -46.92
C ALA A 85 35.03 39.78 -46.56
N GLU A 86 34.63 40.16 -45.35
CA GLU A 86 34.57 41.54 -44.84
C GLU A 86 33.89 42.56 -45.77
N ALA A 87 33.04 42.13 -46.70
CA ALA A 87 32.30 43.03 -47.57
C ALA A 87 31.19 43.75 -46.79
N ARG A 88 30.89 44.99 -47.19
CA ARG A 88 29.88 45.83 -46.54
C ARG A 88 28.81 46.23 -47.54
N CYS A 89 27.60 45.77 -47.32
CA CYS A 89 26.44 46.05 -48.14
C CYS A 89 25.49 46.94 -47.34
N ASN A 90 25.49 48.24 -47.65
CA ASN A 90 24.66 49.24 -46.98
C ASN A 90 23.24 49.36 -47.59
N ALA A 91 22.89 48.47 -48.52
CA ALA A 91 21.61 48.40 -49.22
C ALA A 91 21.33 46.95 -49.64
N ASP A 92 20.18 46.70 -50.25
CA ASP A 92 19.70 45.36 -50.57
C ASP A 92 20.65 44.55 -51.45
N VAL A 93 20.77 43.26 -51.12
CA VAL A 93 21.54 42.29 -51.89
C VAL A 93 20.66 41.11 -52.29
N ALA A 94 20.53 40.86 -53.60
CA ALA A 94 19.78 39.70 -54.09
C ALA A 94 20.70 38.69 -54.76
N LEU A 95 20.87 37.53 -54.16
CA LEU A 95 21.56 36.36 -54.69
C LEU A 95 20.58 35.24 -55.08
N ASP A 96 19.34 35.56 -55.45
CA ASP A 96 18.33 34.54 -55.80
C ASP A 96 18.74 33.64 -56.97
N GLU A 97 18.39 32.37 -56.87
CA GLU A 97 18.62 31.35 -57.92
C GLU A 97 20.10 31.29 -58.36
N VAL A 98 21.04 31.60 -57.46
CA VAL A 98 22.48 31.56 -57.75
C VAL A 98 23.02 30.15 -57.57
N ALA A 99 23.95 29.74 -58.43
CA ALA A 99 24.70 28.49 -58.27
C ALA A 99 26.18 28.79 -58.00
N VAL A 100 26.70 28.35 -56.86
CA VAL A 100 28.12 28.48 -56.48
C VAL A 100 28.73 27.08 -56.41
N GLY A 101 29.60 26.77 -57.37
CA GLY A 101 30.29 25.49 -57.49
C GLY A 101 31.55 25.36 -56.64
N GLY A 102 32.23 26.48 -56.35
CA GLY A 102 33.38 26.54 -55.46
C GLY A 102 33.02 26.97 -54.04
N VAL A 103 34.03 27.19 -53.20
CA VAL A 103 33.84 27.65 -51.82
C VAL A 103 33.19 29.03 -51.81
N ALA A 104 32.16 29.20 -50.99
CA ALA A 104 31.50 30.47 -50.77
C ALA A 104 31.98 31.07 -49.44
N ASN A 105 32.68 32.20 -49.49
CA ASN A 105 33.26 32.82 -48.30
C ASN A 105 32.63 34.18 -48.04
N PHE A 106 31.77 34.26 -47.04
CA PHE A 106 31.11 35.45 -46.52
C PHE A 106 31.55 35.77 -45.08
N GLU A 107 32.74 35.33 -44.66
CA GLU A 107 33.28 35.60 -43.33
C GLU A 107 33.31 37.11 -43.03
N GLY A 108 32.73 37.52 -41.90
CA GLY A 108 32.72 38.90 -41.44
C GLY A 108 31.93 39.88 -42.32
N VAL A 109 31.06 39.38 -43.20
CA VAL A 109 30.21 40.23 -44.05
C VAL A 109 29.23 41.05 -43.21
N GLU A 110 28.91 42.27 -43.65
CA GLU A 110 27.87 43.11 -43.07
C GLU A 110 26.79 43.41 -44.12
N PHE A 111 25.61 42.80 -44.01
CA PHE A 111 24.41 43.11 -44.78
C PHE A 111 23.44 43.93 -43.93
N ARG A 112 23.29 45.22 -44.25
CA ARG A 112 22.50 46.17 -43.45
C ARG A 112 21.17 46.61 -44.07
N GLY A 113 21.01 46.44 -45.39
CA GLY A 113 19.82 46.87 -46.11
C GLY A 113 19.62 48.39 -46.22
N ASP A 114 18.62 48.81 -47.02
CA ASP A 114 18.14 50.20 -47.09
C ASP A 114 16.66 50.35 -46.66
N ASP A 115 16.09 51.55 -46.79
CA ASP A 115 14.74 51.85 -46.33
C ASP A 115 13.63 51.26 -47.24
N ASN A 116 13.32 49.97 -47.03
CA ASN A 116 12.05 49.28 -47.32
C ASN A 116 11.68 49.11 -48.82
N ALA A 117 12.64 48.92 -49.73
CA ALA A 117 12.31 48.65 -51.14
C ALA A 117 12.03 47.16 -51.44
N ARG A 118 12.71 46.26 -50.73
CA ARG A 118 12.46 44.81 -50.67
C ARG A 118 12.05 44.44 -49.25
N ASP A 119 11.38 43.30 -49.10
CA ASP A 119 11.00 42.77 -47.79
C ASP A 119 12.22 42.13 -47.07
N ASP A 120 13.37 41.99 -47.76
CA ASP A 120 14.63 41.42 -47.23
C ASP A 120 15.85 42.29 -47.59
N ASP A 121 16.83 42.39 -46.68
CA ASP A 121 18.08 43.13 -46.89
C ASP A 121 19.11 42.30 -47.65
N VAL A 122 19.09 40.99 -47.43
CA VAL A 122 19.79 40.01 -48.27
C VAL A 122 18.94 38.78 -48.50
N THR A 123 18.88 38.34 -49.76
CA THR A 123 18.23 37.07 -50.14
C THR A 123 19.19 36.14 -50.85
N PHE A 124 19.14 34.88 -50.44
CA PHE A 124 19.77 33.69 -51.01
C PHE A 124 18.71 32.67 -51.42
N ALA A 125 17.46 33.09 -51.63
CA ALA A 125 16.37 32.18 -51.97
C ALA A 125 16.70 31.30 -53.20
N ASP A 126 16.41 30.01 -53.10
CA ASP A 126 16.72 28.99 -54.12
C ASP A 126 18.21 28.96 -54.58
N THR A 127 19.14 29.47 -53.75
CA THR A 127 20.59 29.45 -54.04
C THR A 127 21.17 28.09 -53.73
N THR A 128 22.06 27.59 -54.58
CA THR A 128 22.79 26.34 -54.35
C THR A 128 24.28 26.62 -54.11
N PHE A 129 24.77 26.24 -52.94
CA PHE A 129 26.19 26.21 -52.58
C PHE A 129 26.67 24.76 -52.67
N GLU A 130 27.32 24.36 -53.76
CA GLU A 130 27.72 22.95 -53.97
C GLU A 130 28.91 22.52 -53.09
N ALA A 131 29.77 23.47 -52.70
CA ALA A 131 30.90 23.27 -51.79
C ALA A 131 30.68 24.06 -50.49
N ASP A 132 31.66 24.02 -49.59
CA ASP A 132 31.58 24.65 -48.27
C ASP A 132 31.24 26.14 -48.36
N ALA A 133 30.32 26.58 -47.51
CA ALA A 133 29.88 27.96 -47.38
C ALA A 133 30.12 28.45 -45.94
N THR A 134 30.88 29.53 -45.78
CA THR A 134 31.10 30.15 -44.47
C THR A 134 30.53 31.57 -44.43
N PHE A 135 29.83 31.87 -43.34
CA PHE A 135 29.28 33.16 -42.97
C PHE A 135 29.79 33.60 -41.59
N GLU A 136 30.85 32.95 -41.09
CA GLU A 136 31.36 33.14 -39.73
C GLU A 136 31.54 34.62 -39.37
N ASN A 137 31.12 35.02 -38.17
CA ASN A 137 31.19 36.39 -37.68
C ASN A 137 30.42 37.44 -38.53
N GLY A 138 29.54 36.99 -39.42
CA GLY A 138 28.70 37.85 -40.24
C GLY A 138 27.62 38.59 -39.44
N ALA A 139 27.17 39.73 -39.97
CA ALA A 139 26.06 40.50 -39.45
C ALA A 139 25.02 40.71 -40.56
N PHE A 140 23.80 40.27 -40.28
CA PHE A 140 22.65 40.32 -41.14
C PHE A 140 21.55 41.08 -40.40
N GLU A 141 20.80 41.93 -41.08
CA GLU A 141 19.57 42.50 -40.54
C GLU A 141 18.40 41.59 -40.96
N TYR A 142 17.69 41.84 -42.07
CA TYR A 142 16.73 40.88 -42.66
C TYR A 142 17.44 39.90 -43.62
N ALA A 143 17.32 38.59 -43.38
CA ALA A 143 17.99 37.58 -44.20
C ALA A 143 17.07 36.44 -44.65
N GLU A 144 17.06 36.19 -45.95
CA GLU A 144 16.23 35.17 -46.59
C GLU A 144 17.11 34.08 -47.21
N PHE A 145 16.89 32.82 -46.83
CA PHE A 145 17.59 31.63 -47.32
C PHE A 145 16.61 30.57 -47.84
N SER A 146 15.30 30.82 -47.89
CA SER A 146 14.30 29.80 -48.18
C SER A 146 14.56 29.05 -49.49
N GLY A 147 14.43 27.72 -49.42
CA GLY A 147 14.72 26.82 -50.54
C GLY A 147 16.20 26.75 -50.94
N ALA A 148 17.12 27.41 -50.24
CA ALA A 148 18.54 27.27 -50.50
C ALA A 148 19.03 25.84 -50.22
N VAL A 149 20.10 25.45 -50.93
CA VAL A 149 20.72 24.12 -50.82
C VAL A 149 22.19 24.30 -50.49
N PHE A 150 22.61 23.79 -49.34
CA PHE A 150 24.01 23.72 -48.93
C PHE A 150 24.51 22.28 -49.16
N GLY A 151 25.23 22.08 -50.26
CA GLY A 151 25.80 20.79 -50.67
C GLY A 151 27.04 20.37 -49.88
N GLY A 152 27.85 21.34 -49.44
CA GLY A 152 28.97 21.16 -48.52
C GLY A 152 28.65 21.66 -47.11
N ASP A 153 29.67 21.83 -46.28
CA ASP A 153 29.51 22.29 -44.90
C ASP A 153 29.08 23.76 -44.85
N ALA A 154 28.20 24.11 -43.92
CA ALA A 154 27.68 25.46 -43.75
C ALA A 154 28.04 26.01 -42.36
N VAL A 155 28.89 27.04 -42.32
CA VAL A 155 29.40 27.61 -41.06
C VAL A 155 28.78 28.98 -40.81
N PHE A 156 27.98 29.10 -39.77
CA PHE A 156 27.32 30.33 -39.29
C PHE A 156 27.78 30.72 -37.88
N GLN A 157 28.89 30.16 -37.40
CA GLN A 157 29.38 30.43 -36.06
C GLN A 157 29.50 31.94 -35.79
N ASN A 158 29.04 32.39 -34.62
CA ASN A 158 29.03 33.79 -34.18
C ASN A 158 28.28 34.78 -35.08
N VAL A 159 27.40 34.29 -35.96
CA VAL A 159 26.55 35.15 -36.80
C VAL A 159 25.49 35.87 -35.96
N ARG A 160 25.21 37.12 -36.33
CA ARG A 160 24.11 37.91 -35.78
C ARG A 160 23.09 38.19 -36.87
N PHE A 161 21.87 37.75 -36.62
CA PHE A 161 20.68 38.12 -37.34
C PHE A 161 19.92 39.16 -36.51
N GLY A 162 19.94 40.42 -36.95
CA GLY A 162 19.41 41.57 -36.24
C GLY A 162 17.90 41.69 -36.35
N GLN A 163 17.32 41.22 -37.46
CA GLN A 163 15.89 41.17 -37.74
C GLN A 163 15.49 39.74 -38.17
N ASP A 164 14.30 39.59 -38.75
CA ASP A 164 13.74 38.29 -39.12
C ASP A 164 14.65 37.51 -40.09
N THR A 165 14.72 36.20 -39.89
CA THR A 165 15.52 35.31 -40.74
C THR A 165 14.75 34.06 -41.14
N TYR A 166 14.75 33.77 -42.44
CA TYR A 166 13.98 32.67 -43.02
C TYR A 166 14.90 31.62 -43.63
N PHE A 167 14.86 30.40 -43.10
CA PHE A 167 15.50 29.19 -43.60
C PHE A 167 14.44 28.15 -44.03
N GLU A 168 13.29 28.61 -44.52
CA GLU A 168 12.17 27.72 -44.81
C GLU A 168 12.48 26.77 -45.98
N GLY A 169 12.29 25.47 -45.76
CA GLY A 169 12.58 24.45 -46.76
C GLY A 169 14.04 24.38 -47.20
N VAL A 170 14.98 24.91 -46.43
CA VAL A 170 16.42 24.80 -46.72
C VAL A 170 16.89 23.35 -46.62
N GLU A 171 17.78 22.94 -47.52
CA GLU A 171 18.41 21.63 -47.52
C GLU A 171 19.90 21.75 -47.18
N PHE A 172 20.28 21.40 -45.95
CA PHE A 172 21.68 21.26 -45.53
C PHE A 172 22.13 19.80 -45.72
N ARG A 173 22.97 19.55 -46.73
CA ARG A 173 23.51 18.22 -47.04
C ARG A 173 24.82 17.91 -46.32
N GLY A 174 25.62 18.93 -46.02
CA GLY A 174 26.83 18.85 -45.20
C GLY A 174 26.55 19.21 -43.74
N ASP A 175 27.62 19.28 -42.94
CA ASP A 175 27.52 19.63 -41.52
C ASP A 175 27.25 21.13 -41.35
N VAL A 176 26.53 21.50 -40.30
CA VAL A 176 26.07 22.86 -40.04
C VAL A 176 26.52 23.33 -38.66
N ASP A 177 27.34 24.38 -38.62
CA ASP A 177 27.81 25.00 -37.38
C ASP A 177 27.08 26.33 -37.14
N LEU A 178 26.10 26.33 -36.23
CA LEU A 178 25.31 27.48 -35.79
C LEU A 178 25.66 27.87 -34.33
N ASN A 179 26.88 27.55 -33.88
CA ASN A 179 27.33 27.84 -32.52
C ASN A 179 27.34 29.33 -32.22
N GLU A 180 26.84 29.69 -31.03
CA GLU A 180 26.80 31.06 -30.50
C GLU A 180 26.13 32.08 -31.46
N THR A 181 25.26 31.59 -32.35
CA THR A 181 24.43 32.44 -33.21
C THR A 181 23.39 33.19 -32.40
N ARG A 182 23.01 34.39 -32.88
CA ARG A 182 22.02 35.23 -32.21
C ARG A 182 20.98 35.71 -33.18
N TYR A 183 19.73 35.43 -32.87
CA TYR A 183 18.55 35.88 -33.59
C TYR A 183 17.86 36.94 -32.73
N GLY A 184 17.87 38.17 -33.24
CA GLY A 184 17.34 39.35 -32.55
C GLY A 184 15.82 39.42 -32.57
N GLU A 185 15.22 39.06 -33.70
CA GLU A 185 13.76 38.92 -33.91
C GLU A 185 13.46 37.46 -34.27
N ASP A 186 12.52 37.20 -35.19
CA ASP A 186 11.99 35.85 -35.43
C ASP A 186 12.85 35.03 -36.41
N ALA A 187 12.93 33.71 -36.18
CA ALA A 187 13.67 32.78 -37.03
C ALA A 187 12.82 31.59 -37.49
N SER A 188 12.69 31.37 -38.79
CA SER A 188 11.90 30.25 -39.34
C SER A 188 12.81 29.20 -39.98
N PHE A 189 12.75 27.97 -39.50
CA PHE A 189 13.35 26.75 -40.07
C PHE A 189 12.28 25.76 -40.52
N GLU A 190 11.07 26.26 -40.83
CA GLU A 190 9.93 25.42 -41.20
C GLU A 190 10.25 24.53 -42.40
N GLY A 191 10.07 23.22 -42.26
CA GLY A 191 10.36 22.24 -43.30
C GLY A 191 11.84 22.12 -43.70
N ALA A 192 12.77 22.69 -42.92
CA ALA A 192 14.19 22.55 -43.18
C ALA A 192 14.64 21.09 -43.02
N THR A 193 15.59 20.66 -43.85
CA THR A 193 16.19 19.33 -43.80
C THR A 193 17.68 19.41 -43.51
N PHE A 194 18.10 18.76 -42.43
CA PHE A 194 19.49 18.66 -42.00
C PHE A 194 19.97 17.22 -42.17
N ALA A 195 20.70 16.96 -43.26
CA ALA A 195 21.26 15.65 -43.55
C ALA A 195 22.57 15.40 -42.79
N GLY A 196 23.41 16.43 -42.67
CA GLY A 196 24.63 16.42 -41.84
C GLY A 196 24.34 16.79 -40.39
N GLU A 197 25.39 16.77 -39.57
CA GLU A 197 25.29 17.12 -38.16
C GLU A 197 25.03 18.61 -37.95
N VAL A 198 24.32 18.99 -36.89
CA VAL A 198 23.97 20.38 -36.63
C VAL A 198 24.29 20.78 -35.20
N CYS A 199 24.99 21.90 -35.05
CA CYS A 199 25.44 22.38 -33.75
C CYS A 199 24.86 23.77 -33.47
N PHE A 200 23.92 23.87 -32.52
CA PHE A 200 23.30 25.09 -32.02
C PHE A 200 23.78 25.47 -30.61
N ARG A 201 24.97 25.01 -30.19
CA ARG A 201 25.42 25.21 -28.81
C ARG A 201 25.49 26.69 -28.47
N GLY A 202 24.84 27.06 -27.38
CA GLY A 202 24.76 28.44 -26.92
C GLY A 202 24.11 29.42 -27.90
N ALA A 203 23.32 28.93 -28.88
CA ALA A 203 22.53 29.80 -29.74
C ALA A 203 21.44 30.54 -28.92
N GLU A 204 21.17 31.79 -29.26
CA GLU A 204 20.21 32.64 -28.56
C GLU A 204 19.10 33.10 -29.53
N PHE A 205 17.85 32.73 -29.24
CA PHE A 205 16.65 33.14 -29.98
C PHE A 205 15.82 34.09 -29.10
N HIS A 206 15.89 35.39 -29.39
CA HIS A 206 15.26 36.42 -28.55
C HIS A 206 13.81 36.72 -28.92
N GLY A 207 13.41 36.49 -30.18
CA GLY A 207 12.06 36.72 -30.68
C GLY A 207 11.66 38.19 -30.79
N GLY A 208 10.73 38.49 -31.69
CA GLY A 208 10.28 39.85 -31.96
C GLY A 208 9.17 40.38 -31.03
N ASP A 209 8.45 41.40 -31.50
CA ASP A 209 7.40 42.14 -30.79
C ASP A 209 6.15 41.26 -30.46
N ASN A 210 6.28 40.35 -29.49
CA ASN A 210 5.32 39.66 -28.57
C ASN A 210 3.81 39.56 -28.89
N VAL A 211 3.36 39.63 -30.14
CA VAL A 211 1.93 39.48 -30.48
C VAL A 211 1.62 38.05 -30.93
N GLU A 212 2.56 37.41 -31.60
CA GLU A 212 2.46 36.05 -32.12
C GLU A 212 3.50 35.18 -31.40
N GLU A 213 3.23 33.88 -31.36
CA GLU A 213 4.06 32.87 -30.70
C GLU A 213 4.90 32.18 -31.77
N ASP A 214 5.92 32.88 -32.29
CA ASP A 214 6.65 32.50 -33.50
C ASP A 214 8.15 32.85 -33.48
N ASP A 215 8.70 33.15 -32.29
CA ASP A 215 10.11 33.55 -32.11
C ASP A 215 11.11 32.62 -32.83
N VAL A 216 10.95 31.29 -32.70
CA VAL A 216 11.63 30.34 -33.59
C VAL A 216 10.77 29.12 -33.90
N ARG A 217 10.70 28.75 -35.19
CA ARG A 217 9.89 27.64 -35.69
C ARG A 217 10.73 26.59 -36.41
N PHE A 218 10.73 25.36 -35.90
CA PHE A 218 11.26 24.15 -36.52
C PHE A 218 10.14 23.20 -36.96
N VAL A 219 8.95 23.76 -37.27
CA VAL A 219 7.77 22.99 -37.66
C VAL A 219 8.07 22.12 -38.87
N ASP A 220 7.73 20.84 -38.79
CA ASP A 220 8.00 19.82 -39.82
C ASP A 220 9.48 19.73 -40.28
N ALA A 221 10.44 20.22 -39.48
CA ALA A 221 11.86 20.10 -39.76
C ALA A 221 12.34 18.64 -39.59
N VAL A 222 13.31 18.23 -40.40
CA VAL A 222 13.87 16.87 -40.40
C VAL A 222 15.36 16.90 -40.11
N PHE A 223 15.76 16.22 -39.03
CA PHE A 223 17.15 16.03 -38.63
C PHE A 223 17.53 14.56 -38.85
N GLU A 224 18.27 14.28 -39.92
CA GLU A 224 18.71 12.91 -40.25
C GLU A 224 19.91 12.46 -39.40
N SER A 225 20.72 13.42 -38.94
CA SER A 225 21.94 13.24 -38.15
C SER A 225 21.86 13.92 -36.79
N HIS A 226 22.91 13.79 -35.98
CA HIS A 226 22.95 14.32 -34.61
C HIS A 226 22.74 15.83 -34.59
N VAL A 227 21.93 16.29 -33.64
CA VAL A 227 21.73 17.71 -33.36
C VAL A 227 22.06 18.01 -31.90
N ASP A 228 22.75 19.13 -31.71
CA ASP A 228 23.23 19.57 -30.42
C ASP A 228 22.74 20.99 -30.09
N TYR A 229 21.83 21.10 -29.14
CA TYR A 229 21.28 22.34 -28.60
C TYR A 229 21.84 22.65 -27.19
N GLU A 230 22.98 22.08 -26.78
CA GLU A 230 23.52 22.27 -25.43
C GLU A 230 23.63 23.76 -25.08
N GLY A 231 22.96 24.17 -23.98
CA GLY A 231 22.95 25.55 -23.50
C GLY A 231 22.27 26.58 -24.41
N ALA A 232 21.52 26.14 -25.43
CA ALA A 232 20.72 27.02 -26.27
C ALA A 232 19.61 27.71 -25.45
N GLN A 233 19.32 28.95 -25.80
CA GLN A 233 18.31 29.77 -25.15
C GLN A 233 17.21 30.11 -26.14
N PHE A 234 16.01 29.66 -25.81
CA PHE A 234 14.80 29.93 -26.55
C PHE A 234 13.92 30.86 -25.72
N ARG A 235 13.39 31.90 -26.35
CA ARG A 235 12.26 32.58 -25.75
C ARG A 235 10.99 31.76 -25.98
N TYR A 236 10.41 31.79 -27.17
CA TYR A 236 9.42 30.81 -27.63
C TYR A 236 10.03 29.86 -28.67
N VAL A 237 9.62 28.60 -28.69
CA VAL A 237 10.02 27.68 -29.77
C VAL A 237 8.91 26.69 -30.12
N ASP A 238 8.76 26.44 -31.41
CA ASP A 238 7.83 25.45 -31.95
C ASP A 238 8.56 24.38 -32.79
N PHE A 239 8.63 23.15 -32.25
CA PHE A 239 9.14 21.95 -32.92
C PHE A 239 8.01 21.08 -33.50
N SER A 240 6.77 21.55 -33.60
CA SER A 240 5.62 20.71 -33.96
C SER A 240 5.86 19.87 -35.22
N GLY A 241 5.63 18.57 -35.11
CA GLY A 241 5.82 17.63 -36.23
C GLY A 241 7.27 17.38 -36.66
N ALA A 242 8.27 17.97 -35.99
CA ALA A 242 9.67 17.73 -36.29
C ALA A 242 10.06 16.26 -36.08
N VAL A 243 11.00 15.80 -36.90
CA VAL A 243 11.50 14.43 -36.87
C VAL A 243 13.00 14.42 -36.64
N PHE A 244 13.42 13.78 -35.55
CA PHE A 244 14.82 13.55 -35.20
C PHE A 244 15.13 12.07 -35.39
N HIS A 245 15.86 11.74 -36.46
CA HIS A 245 16.24 10.36 -36.72
C HIS A 245 17.39 9.92 -35.81
N ALA A 246 18.39 10.77 -35.59
CA ALA A 246 19.52 10.51 -34.69
C ALA A 246 19.34 11.19 -33.32
N ALA A 247 20.36 11.05 -32.46
CA ALA A 247 20.39 11.60 -31.11
C ALA A 247 20.21 13.14 -31.10
N ALA A 248 19.37 13.64 -30.20
CA ALA A 248 19.17 15.07 -29.99
C ALA A 248 19.53 15.47 -28.56
N ASP A 249 20.47 16.41 -28.41
CA ASP A 249 20.90 16.92 -27.10
C ASP A 249 20.28 18.29 -26.83
N PHE A 250 19.50 18.40 -25.75
CA PHE A 250 18.89 19.62 -25.23
C PHE A 250 19.36 19.90 -23.79
N GLU A 251 20.53 19.39 -23.39
CA GLU A 251 21.10 19.62 -22.06
C GLU A 251 21.30 21.12 -21.78
N ASP A 252 21.02 21.54 -20.54
CA ASP A 252 21.17 22.93 -20.07
C ASP A 252 20.41 23.99 -20.91
N THR A 253 19.43 23.56 -21.72
CA THR A 253 18.57 24.46 -22.50
C THR A 253 17.66 25.28 -21.59
N VAL A 254 17.37 26.52 -22.00
CA VAL A 254 16.45 27.41 -21.28
C VAL A 254 15.36 27.88 -22.22
N TYR A 255 14.11 27.68 -21.81
CA TYR A 255 12.91 28.15 -22.48
C TYR A 255 12.28 29.24 -21.60
N GLU A 256 12.42 30.52 -21.98
CA GLU A 256 11.96 31.67 -21.18
C GLU A 256 10.46 31.93 -21.33
N ALA A 257 9.87 31.58 -22.48
CA ALA A 257 8.44 31.56 -22.76
C ALA A 257 8.01 30.13 -23.16
N GLY A 258 7.02 29.99 -24.05
CA GLY A 258 6.42 28.69 -24.37
C GLY A 258 7.34 27.78 -25.20
N ALA A 259 7.24 26.46 -25.00
CA ALA A 259 7.97 25.47 -25.78
C ALA A 259 7.02 24.37 -26.29
N VAL A 260 6.96 24.17 -27.60
CA VAL A 260 6.04 23.22 -28.23
C VAL A 260 6.82 22.09 -28.90
N PHE A 261 6.61 20.87 -28.41
CA PHE A 261 7.14 19.59 -28.90
C PHE A 261 5.99 18.64 -29.29
N GLU A 262 4.91 19.20 -29.83
CA GLU A 262 3.70 18.45 -30.17
C GLU A 262 3.91 17.57 -31.41
N SER A 263 3.49 16.30 -31.31
CA SER A 263 3.65 15.31 -32.39
C SER A 263 5.09 15.14 -32.89
N VAL A 264 6.09 15.49 -32.06
CA VAL A 264 7.51 15.31 -32.38
C VAL A 264 7.87 13.84 -32.30
N ARG A 265 8.74 13.41 -33.22
CA ARG A 265 9.22 12.04 -33.29
C ARG A 265 10.73 11.98 -33.11
N PHE A 266 11.16 11.25 -32.08
CA PHE A 266 12.54 10.88 -31.83
C PHE A 266 12.73 9.38 -32.12
N ASP A 267 13.51 9.04 -33.14
CA ASP A 267 13.87 7.64 -33.45
C ASP A 267 15.06 7.15 -32.63
N ALA A 268 15.83 8.06 -32.02
CA ALA A 268 16.95 7.78 -31.12
C ALA A 268 16.69 8.31 -29.69
N GLY A 269 17.73 8.40 -28.87
CA GLY A 269 17.66 9.00 -27.53
C GLY A 269 17.57 10.53 -27.58
N VAL A 270 16.98 11.12 -26.54
CA VAL A 270 16.83 12.56 -26.36
C VAL A 270 17.17 12.96 -24.92
N TRP A 271 17.91 14.05 -24.74
CA TRP A 271 18.38 14.50 -23.42
C TRP A 271 17.97 15.95 -23.14
N PHE A 272 17.00 16.14 -22.25
CA PHE A 272 16.62 17.40 -21.61
C PHE A 272 17.21 17.49 -20.19
N THR A 273 18.44 17.02 -20.01
CA THR A 273 19.08 17.02 -18.68
C THR A 273 19.27 18.45 -18.20
N GLU A 274 18.80 18.76 -16.99
CA GLU A 274 18.86 20.11 -16.38
C GLU A 274 18.22 21.22 -17.24
N ALA A 275 17.36 20.86 -18.20
CA ALA A 275 16.62 21.81 -19.02
C ALA A 275 15.59 22.59 -18.18
N ARG A 276 15.37 23.86 -18.52
CA ARG A 276 14.54 24.79 -17.72
C ARG A 276 13.43 25.39 -18.55
N PHE A 277 12.20 24.99 -18.24
CA PHE A 277 10.97 25.51 -18.82
C PHE A 277 10.37 26.54 -17.86
N ARG A 278 10.57 27.82 -18.17
CA ARG A 278 10.09 28.94 -17.33
C ARG A 278 8.64 29.29 -17.56
N ASN A 279 8.03 28.77 -18.62
CA ASN A 279 6.63 28.91 -18.98
C ASN A 279 6.11 27.55 -19.50
N ASP A 280 4.89 27.54 -20.02
CA ASP A 280 4.18 26.31 -20.42
C ASP A 280 4.92 25.54 -21.52
N ALA A 281 5.00 24.22 -21.34
CA ALA A 281 5.62 23.31 -22.29
C ALA A 281 4.65 22.21 -22.73
N SER A 282 4.61 21.92 -24.03
CA SER A 282 3.73 20.89 -24.61
C SER A 282 4.57 19.81 -25.27
N PHE A 283 4.39 18.56 -24.85
CA PHE A 283 4.96 17.33 -25.43
C PHE A 283 3.84 16.38 -25.85
N GLU A 284 2.67 16.92 -26.21
CA GLU A 284 1.50 16.10 -26.56
C GLU A 284 1.76 15.24 -27.80
N ALA A 285 1.34 13.98 -27.75
CA ALA A 285 1.52 12.99 -28.82
C ALA A 285 2.99 12.81 -29.29
N LEU A 286 3.96 13.19 -28.46
CA LEU A 286 5.38 12.95 -28.70
C LEU A 286 5.67 11.45 -28.70
N THR A 287 6.56 11.00 -29.58
CA THR A 287 6.99 9.59 -29.64
C THR A 287 8.51 9.46 -29.55
N VAL A 288 8.99 8.58 -28.66
CA VAL A 288 10.43 8.23 -28.54
C VAL A 288 10.59 6.72 -28.73
N ARG A 289 11.23 6.30 -29.83
CA ARG A 289 11.23 4.89 -30.28
C ARG A 289 12.52 4.13 -30.01
N GLY A 290 13.68 4.79 -30.10
CA GLY A 290 14.99 4.13 -29.99
C GLY A 290 15.25 3.06 -31.05
N ASP A 291 14.63 3.17 -32.23
CA ASP A 291 14.77 2.25 -33.37
C ASP A 291 15.82 2.69 -34.40
N TRP A 292 16.63 3.70 -34.08
CA TRP A 292 17.71 4.17 -34.94
C TRP A 292 18.86 3.14 -35.07
N ASP A 293 19.08 2.67 -36.30
CA ASP A 293 20.11 1.68 -36.68
C ASP A 293 21.45 2.34 -37.11
N GLY A 294 21.63 3.65 -36.91
CA GLY A 294 22.82 4.39 -37.33
C GLY A 294 24.04 4.22 -36.40
N ASP A 295 25.23 4.55 -36.90
CA ASP A 295 26.44 4.60 -36.08
C ASP A 295 26.41 5.88 -35.22
N GLU A 296 26.27 5.78 -33.89
CA GLU A 296 26.37 6.93 -32.98
C GLU A 296 27.74 7.62 -33.13
N VAL A 297 27.76 8.85 -33.66
CA VAL A 297 28.95 9.70 -33.73
C VAL A 297 28.88 10.70 -32.59
N TRP A 298 29.83 10.62 -31.65
CA TRP A 298 29.93 11.51 -30.49
C TRP A 298 31.20 12.37 -30.62
N TYR A 299 31.09 13.71 -30.59
CA TYR A 299 32.24 14.63 -30.66
C TYR A 299 32.80 15.07 -29.30
N THR A 300 32.21 14.63 -28.19
CA THR A 300 32.84 14.81 -26.88
C THR A 300 33.86 13.69 -26.66
N GLU A 301 35.11 14.06 -26.33
CA GLU A 301 36.10 13.11 -25.83
C GLU A 301 35.57 12.51 -24.51
N SER A 302 34.83 11.42 -24.61
CA SER A 302 34.07 10.70 -23.57
C SER A 302 32.64 11.22 -23.40
N PRO A 303 31.61 10.33 -23.41
CA PRO A 303 30.31 10.71 -22.89
C PRO A 303 30.47 11.22 -21.45
N PRO A 304 29.70 12.22 -21.01
CA PRO A 304 29.70 12.64 -19.61
C PRO A 304 29.58 11.39 -18.72
N GLU A 305 30.48 11.25 -17.74
CA GLU A 305 30.64 10.04 -16.93
C GLU A 305 29.29 9.58 -16.34
N GLY A 306 28.72 8.51 -16.88
CA GLY A 306 27.51 7.88 -16.35
C GLY A 306 26.36 7.62 -17.32
N ARG A 307 26.38 8.11 -18.57
CA ARG A 307 25.31 7.83 -19.54
C ARG A 307 25.37 6.37 -20.06
N SER A 308 24.22 5.70 -20.06
CA SER A 308 24.01 4.43 -20.75
C SER A 308 24.18 4.64 -22.26
N ARG A 309 24.67 3.63 -22.98
CA ARG A 309 24.78 3.65 -24.47
C ARG A 309 23.47 3.31 -25.17
N ASP A 310 22.43 3.07 -24.38
CA ASP A 310 21.12 2.71 -24.90
C ASP A 310 20.28 3.99 -25.05
N PRO A 311 19.47 4.11 -26.11
CA PRO A 311 18.60 5.26 -26.29
C PRO A 311 17.67 5.39 -25.06
N GLU A 312 17.50 6.61 -24.59
CA GLU A 312 16.72 6.99 -23.40
C GLU A 312 16.02 8.32 -23.67
N ALA A 313 14.84 8.53 -23.08
CA ALA A 313 14.21 9.84 -22.98
C ALA A 313 14.53 10.45 -21.59
N CYS A 314 15.51 11.35 -21.55
CA CYS A 314 16.11 11.79 -20.29
C CYS A 314 15.71 13.23 -19.95
N PHE A 315 14.89 13.38 -18.91
CA PHE A 315 14.46 14.66 -18.30
C PHE A 315 15.00 14.79 -16.87
N ARG A 316 16.18 14.21 -16.60
CA ARG A 316 16.79 14.23 -15.27
C ARG A 316 17.09 15.67 -14.84
N GLY A 317 16.60 16.05 -13.67
CA GLY A 317 16.80 17.41 -13.14
C GLY A 317 16.09 18.51 -13.95
N ALA A 318 15.23 18.16 -14.90
CA ALA A 318 14.48 19.15 -15.67
C ALA A 318 13.50 19.91 -14.74
N GLU A 319 13.39 21.22 -14.97
CA GLU A 319 12.53 22.10 -14.19
C GLU A 319 11.38 22.64 -15.05
N PHE A 320 10.14 22.35 -14.64
CA PHE A 320 8.91 22.83 -15.28
C PHE A 320 8.15 23.75 -14.31
N HIS A 321 8.38 25.06 -14.43
CA HIS A 321 7.78 26.06 -13.53
C HIS A 321 6.48 26.68 -14.09
N GLY A 322 6.26 26.55 -15.40
CA GLY A 322 5.08 27.02 -16.13
C GLY A 322 4.73 28.49 -15.97
N GLY A 323 3.61 28.88 -16.56
CA GLY A 323 3.08 30.23 -16.50
C GLY A 323 2.44 30.61 -15.16
N ASP A 324 1.93 31.83 -15.09
CA ASP A 324 1.10 32.28 -13.95
C ASP A 324 -0.35 31.76 -14.03
N ASN A 325 -0.69 31.01 -15.08
CA ASN A 325 -2.03 30.48 -15.31
C ASN A 325 -2.32 29.40 -14.27
N VAL A 326 -3.47 29.51 -13.59
CA VAL A 326 -3.89 28.59 -12.52
C VAL A 326 -4.82 27.49 -13.05
N GLU A 327 -5.21 27.57 -14.33
CA GLU A 327 -6.20 26.69 -14.97
C GLU A 327 -5.59 25.76 -16.03
N GLU A 328 -4.31 25.90 -16.36
CA GLU A 328 -3.60 25.11 -17.37
C GLU A 328 -2.43 24.37 -16.72
N ASP A 329 -2.11 23.20 -17.27
CA ASP A 329 -0.97 22.41 -16.83
C ASP A 329 0.32 23.00 -17.38
N ASP A 330 1.30 23.21 -16.50
CA ASP A 330 2.60 23.81 -16.85
C ASP A 330 3.39 22.93 -17.84
N VAL A 331 3.22 21.60 -17.77
CA VAL A 331 3.72 20.68 -18.78
C VAL A 331 2.71 19.60 -19.13
N ARG A 332 2.58 19.30 -20.43
CA ARG A 332 1.64 18.30 -20.95
C ARG A 332 2.38 17.22 -21.76
N PHE A 333 2.26 15.97 -21.35
CA PHE A 333 2.73 14.76 -22.05
C PHE A 333 1.52 13.90 -22.49
N VAL A 334 0.39 14.55 -22.78
CA VAL A 334 -0.87 13.86 -23.11
C VAL A 334 -0.67 12.99 -24.35
N ASP A 335 -1.09 11.73 -24.28
CA ASP A 335 -0.95 10.74 -25.35
C ASP A 335 0.50 10.54 -25.86
N ALA A 336 1.53 10.90 -25.06
CA ALA A 336 2.92 10.65 -25.43
C ALA A 336 3.29 9.16 -25.31
N GLU A 337 4.18 8.68 -26.17
CA GLU A 337 4.62 7.29 -26.23
C GLU A 337 6.14 7.18 -26.03
N PHE A 338 6.56 6.44 -25.01
CA PHE A 338 7.96 6.16 -24.69
C PHE A 338 8.25 4.66 -24.84
N ALA A 339 8.85 4.26 -25.96
CA ALA A 339 9.29 2.88 -26.21
C ALA A 339 10.70 2.58 -25.67
N VAL A 340 11.43 3.63 -25.29
CA VAL A 340 12.73 3.58 -24.62
C VAL A 340 12.60 3.94 -23.14
N PRO A 341 13.56 3.59 -22.28
CA PRO A 341 13.54 4.01 -20.89
C PRO A 341 13.36 5.53 -20.78
N ALA A 342 12.52 5.97 -19.85
CA ALA A 342 12.26 7.38 -19.58
C ALA A 342 12.65 7.69 -18.14
N THR A 343 13.37 8.80 -17.93
CA THR A 343 13.75 9.24 -16.58
C THR A 343 13.37 10.70 -16.36
N PHE A 344 12.60 10.93 -15.30
CA PHE A 344 12.30 12.22 -14.70
C PHE A 344 12.92 12.30 -13.30
N HIS A 345 14.00 11.56 -13.06
CA HIS A 345 14.69 11.52 -11.78
C HIS A 345 15.08 12.94 -11.34
N ARG A 346 14.64 13.34 -10.15
CA ARG A 346 14.81 14.72 -9.61
C ARG A 346 14.23 15.83 -10.48
N GLY A 347 13.26 15.51 -11.34
CA GLY A 347 12.48 16.52 -12.05
C GLY A 347 11.67 17.35 -11.06
N GLN A 348 11.57 18.65 -11.32
CA GLN A 348 10.73 19.56 -10.56
C GLN A 348 9.55 19.97 -11.44
N PHE A 349 8.36 19.64 -11.00
CA PHE A 349 7.13 19.91 -11.72
C PHE A 349 6.24 20.77 -10.86
N ARG A 350 5.86 21.92 -11.39
CA ARG A 350 4.82 22.70 -10.73
C ARG A 350 3.44 22.09 -10.99
N SER A 351 3.04 21.88 -12.24
CA SER A 351 1.82 21.13 -12.62
C SER A 351 2.13 20.27 -13.84
N ALA A 352 1.70 19.01 -13.87
CA ALA A 352 2.05 18.10 -14.95
C ALA A 352 0.90 17.17 -15.34
N ASN A 353 0.70 17.00 -16.64
CA ASN A 353 -0.35 16.15 -17.18
C ASN A 353 0.22 15.08 -18.09
N PHE A 354 0.07 13.84 -17.67
CA PHE A 354 0.47 12.61 -18.34
C PHE A 354 -0.75 11.74 -18.69
N GLU A 355 -1.91 12.36 -18.92
CA GLU A 355 -3.12 11.63 -19.30
C GLU A 355 -2.88 10.82 -20.59
N GLY A 356 -3.24 9.53 -20.55
CA GLY A 356 -3.10 8.64 -21.71
C GLY A 356 -1.66 8.30 -22.12
N VAL A 357 -0.64 8.69 -21.34
CA VAL A 357 0.76 8.38 -21.67
C VAL A 357 1.01 6.87 -21.69
N GLU A 358 1.84 6.40 -22.64
CA GLU A 358 2.26 5.01 -22.72
C GLU A 358 3.78 4.88 -22.52
N PHE A 359 4.19 4.17 -21.45
CA PHE A 359 5.58 3.79 -21.19
C PHE A 359 5.78 2.31 -21.45
N ASP A 360 6.24 1.93 -22.64
CA ASP A 360 6.52 0.53 -23.00
C ASP A 360 7.84 0.01 -22.37
N ALA A 361 8.71 0.93 -21.96
CA ALA A 361 9.99 0.68 -21.30
C ALA A 361 10.02 1.30 -19.88
N PRO A 362 11.04 0.98 -19.05
CA PRO A 362 11.06 1.41 -17.66
C PRO A 362 10.99 2.92 -17.47
N LEU A 363 10.19 3.34 -16.49
CA LEU A 363 10.08 4.72 -16.04
C LEU A 363 10.78 4.90 -14.69
N ASP A 364 11.61 5.93 -14.58
CA ASP A 364 12.21 6.39 -13.31
C ASP A 364 11.82 7.83 -13.00
N CYS A 365 10.90 8.01 -12.08
CA CYS A 365 10.48 9.31 -11.52
C CYS A 365 11.02 9.51 -10.09
N SER A 366 11.97 8.69 -9.63
CA SER A 366 12.43 8.73 -8.24
C SER A 366 12.96 10.11 -7.85
N PHE A 367 12.65 10.53 -6.62
CA PHE A 367 13.02 11.86 -6.08
C PHE A 367 12.49 13.06 -6.88
N ALA A 368 11.49 12.89 -7.74
CA ALA A 368 10.79 14.02 -8.35
C ALA A 368 9.94 14.77 -7.32
N GLU A 369 9.68 16.05 -7.59
CA GLU A 369 8.85 16.92 -6.77
C GLU A 369 7.70 17.47 -7.63
N PHE A 370 6.46 17.33 -7.16
CA PHE A 370 5.26 17.84 -7.80
C PHE A 370 4.55 18.83 -6.86
N ASP A 371 4.63 20.12 -7.17
CA ASP A 371 4.11 21.19 -6.29
C ASP A 371 2.57 21.37 -6.38
N ARG A 372 1.98 21.04 -7.54
CA ARG A 372 0.56 21.19 -7.87
C ARG A 372 0.01 19.94 -8.57
N HIS A 373 -0.99 20.13 -9.43
CA HIS A 373 -1.78 19.05 -9.99
C HIS A 373 -0.92 18.11 -10.83
N LEU A 374 -1.09 16.82 -10.60
CA LEU A 374 -0.49 15.76 -11.39
C LEU A 374 -1.59 14.80 -11.86
N SER A 375 -1.63 14.53 -13.17
CA SER A 375 -2.53 13.53 -13.73
C SER A 375 -1.75 12.45 -14.48
N PHE A 376 -1.95 11.19 -14.10
CA PHE A 376 -1.62 9.97 -14.83
C PHE A 376 -2.90 9.21 -15.20
N ARG A 377 -4.02 9.93 -15.36
CA ARG A 377 -5.31 9.32 -15.72
C ARG A 377 -5.17 8.49 -17.00
N ASP A 378 -5.69 7.27 -16.96
CA ASP A 378 -5.67 6.34 -18.09
C ASP A 378 -4.26 6.03 -18.66
N ALA A 379 -3.20 6.33 -17.91
CA ALA A 379 -1.81 6.04 -18.30
C ALA A 379 -1.52 4.53 -18.30
N ARG A 380 -0.57 4.11 -19.14
CA ARG A 380 -0.16 2.70 -19.26
C ARG A 380 1.34 2.54 -19.07
N PHE A 381 1.72 1.75 -18.08
CA PHE A 381 3.11 1.40 -17.78
C PHE A 381 3.36 -0.06 -18.18
N GLY A 382 3.88 -0.28 -19.38
CA GLY A 382 4.21 -1.60 -19.95
C GLY A 382 5.38 -2.31 -19.26
N ALA A 383 6.26 -1.55 -18.59
CA ALA A 383 7.42 -2.06 -17.84
C ALA A 383 7.39 -1.57 -16.38
N SER A 384 8.53 -1.62 -15.68
CA SER A 384 8.62 -1.15 -14.29
C SER A 384 8.49 0.37 -14.20
N ALA A 385 7.75 0.85 -13.21
CA ALA A 385 7.63 2.27 -12.91
C ALA A 385 8.11 2.54 -11.47
N ASP A 386 9.10 3.43 -11.34
CA ASP A 386 9.72 3.78 -10.07
C ASP A 386 9.34 5.22 -9.68
N PHE A 387 8.53 5.34 -8.61
CA PHE A 387 8.12 6.59 -7.97
C PHE A 387 8.61 6.64 -6.52
N ASP A 388 9.73 5.98 -6.21
CA ASP A 388 10.30 6.00 -4.86
C ASP A 388 10.73 7.42 -4.46
N GLU A 389 10.44 7.78 -3.20
CA GLU A 389 10.85 9.05 -2.58
C GLU A 389 10.35 10.30 -3.34
N VAL A 390 9.18 10.21 -3.98
CA VAL A 390 8.53 11.34 -4.67
C VAL A 390 7.67 12.14 -3.70
N SER A 391 7.75 13.47 -3.78
CA SER A 391 6.89 14.38 -3.02
C SER A 391 5.76 14.92 -3.89
N TYR A 392 4.53 14.77 -3.43
CA TYR A 392 3.33 15.33 -4.03
C TYR A 392 2.68 16.32 -3.06
N ASP A 393 2.83 17.61 -3.34
CA ASP A 393 2.36 18.71 -2.49
C ASP A 393 0.91 19.13 -2.79
N SER A 394 0.27 18.45 -3.75
CA SER A 394 -1.09 18.71 -4.21
C SER A 394 -1.73 17.43 -4.77
N ASP A 395 -2.89 17.57 -5.41
CA ASP A 395 -3.71 16.47 -5.90
C ASP A 395 -3.06 15.69 -7.04
N VAL A 396 -3.01 14.37 -6.87
CA VAL A 396 -2.53 13.38 -7.81
C VAL A 396 -3.69 12.50 -8.25
N CYS A 397 -3.91 12.40 -9.56
CA CYS A 397 -4.88 11.48 -10.16
C CYS A 397 -4.13 10.38 -10.93
N VAL A 398 -4.27 9.14 -10.49
CA VAL A 398 -3.76 7.92 -11.15
C VAL A 398 -4.94 7.01 -11.58
N ALA A 399 -6.15 7.57 -11.59
CA ALA A 399 -7.37 6.83 -11.86
C ALA A 399 -7.37 6.18 -13.25
N GLY A 400 -7.81 4.92 -13.31
CA GLY A 400 -7.87 4.14 -14.55
C GLY A 400 -6.52 3.70 -15.12
N ALA A 401 -5.38 4.11 -14.53
CA ALA A 401 -4.07 3.72 -15.01
C ALA A 401 -3.83 2.21 -14.89
N THR A 402 -2.99 1.66 -15.76
CA THR A 402 -2.60 0.25 -15.74
C THR A 402 -1.09 0.08 -15.66
N PHE A 403 -0.63 -0.62 -14.62
CA PHE A 403 0.75 -1.03 -14.44
C PHE A 403 0.90 -2.50 -14.82
N GLU A 404 1.51 -2.78 -15.98
CA GLU A 404 1.79 -4.14 -16.46
C GLU A 404 3.03 -4.75 -15.79
N GLY A 405 4.01 -3.90 -15.43
CA GLY A 405 5.20 -4.28 -14.67
C GLY A 405 5.17 -3.78 -13.22
N PRO A 406 6.24 -4.03 -12.45
CA PRO A 406 6.29 -3.65 -11.03
C PRO A 406 6.20 -2.14 -10.82
N ALA A 407 5.37 -1.70 -9.88
CA ALA A 407 5.20 -0.30 -9.51
C ALA A 407 5.71 -0.06 -8.09
N ARG A 408 6.57 0.96 -7.90
CA ARG A 408 7.13 1.29 -6.58
C ARG A 408 6.85 2.73 -6.22
N PHE A 409 6.37 2.95 -5.01
CA PHE A 409 6.05 4.24 -4.40
C PHE A 409 6.67 4.31 -2.99
N ARG A 410 7.81 3.66 -2.78
CA ARG A 410 8.39 3.51 -1.45
C ARG A 410 8.84 4.88 -0.93
N GLY A 411 8.40 5.23 0.28
CA GLY A 411 8.81 6.49 0.91
C GLY A 411 8.24 7.74 0.24
N SER A 412 7.29 7.62 -0.68
CA SER A 412 6.65 8.77 -1.32
C SER A 412 5.69 9.47 -0.34
N GLU A 413 5.51 10.78 -0.52
CA GLU A 413 4.69 11.62 0.35
C GLU A 413 3.55 12.24 -0.46
N PHE A 414 2.30 11.87 -0.17
CA PHE A 414 1.10 12.44 -0.77
C PHE A 414 0.45 13.40 0.23
N THR A 415 0.95 14.64 0.29
CA THR A 415 0.54 15.62 1.30
C THR A 415 -0.71 16.41 0.90
N GLY A 416 -0.94 16.57 -0.41
CA GLY A 416 -2.20 17.03 -0.97
C GLY A 416 -2.49 18.53 -0.87
N GLY A 417 -3.50 18.99 -1.63
CA GLY A 417 -3.85 20.41 -1.78
C GLY A 417 -4.96 20.88 -0.83
N ALA A 418 -4.99 22.17 -0.50
CA ALA A 418 -5.97 22.72 0.46
C ALA A 418 -7.44 22.75 -0.03
N TYR A 419 -7.77 22.25 -1.23
CA TYR A 419 -9.03 22.58 -1.94
C TYR A 419 -9.79 21.43 -2.64
N THR A 420 -9.35 20.18 -2.55
CA THR A 420 -10.01 19.03 -3.19
C THR A 420 -10.53 18.01 -2.18
N VAL A 421 -11.31 17.06 -2.70
CA VAL A 421 -11.99 16.03 -1.90
C VAL A 421 -11.09 14.81 -1.73
N GLU A 422 -10.08 14.57 -2.56
CA GLU A 422 -9.15 13.44 -2.51
C GLU A 422 -7.76 13.92 -3.01
N ASP A 423 -6.70 13.63 -2.25
CA ASP A 423 -5.33 14.04 -2.62
C ASP A 423 -4.65 13.04 -3.53
N ALA A 424 -4.87 11.76 -3.30
CA ALA A 424 -4.31 10.68 -4.09
C ALA A 424 -5.44 9.77 -4.59
N ASP A 425 -5.83 9.97 -5.83
CA ASP A 425 -6.92 9.23 -6.49
C ASP A 425 -6.35 8.08 -7.31
N PHE A 426 -6.50 6.86 -6.81
CA PHE A 426 -6.17 5.59 -7.46
C PHE A 426 -7.45 4.83 -7.86
N GLU A 427 -8.58 5.50 -8.07
CA GLU A 427 -9.85 4.85 -8.40
C GLU A 427 -9.72 4.01 -9.68
N GLY A 428 -10.08 2.73 -9.60
CA GLY A 428 -10.08 1.81 -10.75
C GLY A 428 -8.69 1.49 -11.32
N VAL A 429 -7.60 1.86 -10.63
CA VAL A 429 -6.23 1.51 -11.06
C VAL A 429 -6.05 -0.01 -11.12
N THR A 430 -5.25 -0.50 -12.06
CA THR A 430 -4.91 -1.93 -12.18
C THR A 430 -3.41 -2.16 -12.09
N PHE A 431 -2.95 -2.85 -11.06
CA PHE A 431 -1.58 -3.35 -10.92
C PHE A 431 -1.53 -4.83 -11.28
N ARG A 432 -0.96 -5.17 -12.44
CA ARG A 432 -0.85 -6.55 -12.95
C ARG A 432 0.30 -7.33 -12.32
N ASP A 433 1.30 -6.62 -11.81
CA ASP A 433 2.50 -7.14 -11.12
C ASP A 433 2.60 -6.51 -9.71
N ASP A 434 3.70 -6.77 -9.00
CA ASP A 434 3.90 -6.33 -7.63
C ASP A 434 3.85 -4.79 -7.48
N ALA A 435 3.11 -4.32 -6.47
CA ALA A 435 2.95 -2.90 -6.13
C ALA A 435 3.44 -2.63 -4.70
N THR A 436 4.39 -1.70 -4.53
CA THR A 436 4.99 -1.39 -3.22
C THR A 436 4.71 0.05 -2.80
N PHE A 437 4.08 0.21 -1.64
CA PHE A 437 3.79 1.47 -0.92
C PHE A 437 4.40 1.47 0.49
N SER A 438 5.46 0.68 0.71
CA SER A 438 6.10 0.58 2.01
C SER A 438 6.68 1.95 2.41
N TYR A 439 6.46 2.37 3.65
CA TYR A 439 6.91 3.68 4.17
C TYR A 439 6.30 4.91 3.47
N THR A 440 5.28 4.73 2.62
CA THR A 440 4.57 5.85 1.99
C THR A 440 3.71 6.58 3.02
N GLU A 441 3.60 7.90 2.88
CA GLU A 441 2.69 8.72 3.67
C GLU A 441 1.57 9.24 2.78
N PHE A 442 0.32 8.91 3.11
CA PHE A 442 -0.87 9.46 2.49
C PHE A 442 -1.56 10.42 3.46
N ARG A 443 -1.84 11.64 3.02
CA ARG A 443 -2.83 12.46 3.70
C ARG A 443 -4.21 11.86 3.46
N GLN A 444 -4.73 11.93 2.24
CA GLN A 444 -5.99 11.29 1.88
C GLN A 444 -5.84 10.47 0.60
N ALA A 445 -6.37 9.25 0.56
CA ALA A 445 -6.23 8.37 -0.60
C ALA A 445 -7.51 7.60 -0.92
N SER A 446 -7.79 7.41 -2.21
CA SER A 446 -8.87 6.55 -2.70
C SER A 446 -8.30 5.45 -3.57
N PHE A 447 -8.49 4.20 -3.16
CA PHE A 447 -8.21 2.99 -3.93
C PHE A 447 -9.53 2.27 -4.28
N ALA A 448 -10.62 3.02 -4.41
CA ALA A 448 -11.93 2.45 -4.73
C ALA A 448 -11.89 1.71 -6.07
N ASP A 449 -12.47 0.51 -6.12
CA ASP A 449 -12.48 -0.38 -7.29
C ASP A 449 -11.08 -0.71 -7.88
N ALA A 450 -10.00 -0.45 -7.14
CA ALA A 450 -8.63 -0.78 -7.56
C ALA A 450 -8.42 -2.31 -7.63
N THR A 451 -7.62 -2.77 -8.58
CA THR A 451 -7.27 -4.18 -8.76
C THR A 451 -5.77 -4.40 -8.61
N PHE A 452 -5.37 -5.26 -7.70
CA PHE A 452 -4.00 -5.69 -7.47
C PHE A 452 -3.88 -7.19 -7.76
N ASP A 453 -3.39 -7.53 -8.96
CA ASP A 453 -3.17 -8.92 -9.36
C ASP A 453 -1.88 -9.52 -8.77
N GLY A 454 -0.86 -8.67 -8.58
CA GLY A 454 0.42 -9.02 -7.94
C GLY A 454 0.43 -8.89 -6.42
N ALA A 455 1.60 -9.04 -5.79
CA ALA A 455 1.73 -8.81 -4.35
C ALA A 455 1.73 -7.31 -4.03
N THR A 456 0.98 -6.92 -3.00
CA THR A 456 0.88 -5.51 -2.57
C THR A 456 1.46 -5.32 -1.18
N ASP A 457 2.36 -4.34 -1.03
CA ASP A 457 3.03 -4.06 0.24
C ASP A 457 2.79 -2.62 0.73
N PHE A 458 1.96 -2.49 1.76
CA PHE A 458 1.69 -1.28 2.56
C PHE A 458 2.36 -1.38 3.96
N THR A 459 3.49 -2.08 4.09
CA THR A 459 4.20 -2.17 5.36
C THR A 459 4.67 -0.80 5.84
N GLU A 460 4.39 -0.46 7.09
CA GLU A 460 4.76 0.84 7.70
C GLU A 460 4.23 2.06 6.92
N THR A 461 3.16 1.92 6.13
CA THR A 461 2.45 3.04 5.48
C THR A 461 1.64 3.83 6.51
N ALA A 462 1.63 5.15 6.40
CA ALA A 462 0.82 6.03 7.24
C ALA A 462 -0.30 6.70 6.42
N PHE A 463 -1.53 6.60 6.90
CA PHE A 463 -2.70 7.32 6.38
C PHE A 463 -3.15 8.32 7.45
N SER A 464 -2.83 9.60 7.25
CA SER A 464 -3.09 10.65 8.26
C SER A 464 -4.51 11.25 8.17
N ASP A 465 -5.20 11.03 7.05
CA ASP A 465 -6.62 11.29 6.83
C ASP A 465 -7.33 10.06 6.22
N THR A 466 -8.56 10.26 5.77
CA THR A 466 -9.47 9.19 5.34
C THR A 466 -8.91 8.41 4.16
N VAL A 467 -9.07 7.08 4.20
CA VAL A 467 -8.71 6.20 3.08
C VAL A 467 -9.84 5.22 2.75
N THR A 468 -10.07 4.99 1.47
CA THR A 468 -11.03 3.99 0.98
C THR A 468 -10.37 2.94 0.08
N PHE A 469 -10.76 1.69 0.29
CA PHE A 469 -10.53 0.52 -0.58
C PHE A 469 -11.88 -0.11 -0.95
N GLU A 470 -12.97 0.68 -0.96
CA GLU A 470 -14.32 0.18 -1.29
C GLU A 470 -14.31 -0.55 -2.63
N GLY A 471 -14.79 -1.78 -2.66
CA GLY A 471 -14.84 -2.59 -3.89
C GLY A 471 -13.49 -3.05 -4.45
N ALA A 472 -12.36 -2.69 -3.83
CA ALA A 472 -11.04 -3.08 -4.30
C ALA A 472 -10.82 -4.60 -4.26
N THR A 473 -9.96 -5.10 -5.15
CA THR A 473 -9.62 -6.53 -5.25
C THR A 473 -8.10 -6.71 -5.14
N PHE A 474 -7.67 -7.47 -4.14
CA PHE A 474 -6.29 -7.94 -3.96
C PHE A 474 -6.24 -9.43 -4.32
N ALA A 475 -5.90 -9.77 -5.55
CA ALA A 475 -5.80 -11.16 -5.97
C ALA A 475 -4.49 -11.84 -5.50
N GLY A 476 -3.41 -11.06 -5.37
CA GLY A 476 -2.16 -11.50 -4.73
C GLY A 476 -2.11 -11.17 -3.22
N PRO A 477 -1.00 -11.53 -2.54
CA PRO A 477 -0.83 -11.27 -1.11
C PRO A 477 -0.85 -9.77 -0.79
N ALA A 478 -1.65 -9.35 0.18
CA ALA A 478 -1.76 -7.96 0.61
C ALA A 478 -1.19 -7.78 2.03
N ASN A 479 -0.18 -6.93 2.17
CA ASN A 479 0.54 -6.75 3.43
C ASN A 479 0.42 -5.31 3.95
N PHE A 480 -0.35 -5.12 5.02
CA PHE A 480 -0.55 -3.87 5.77
C PHE A 480 0.11 -3.94 7.17
N ALA A 481 1.16 -4.75 7.33
CA ALA A 481 1.81 -4.91 8.62
C ALA A 481 2.38 -3.58 9.14
N GLU A 482 2.12 -3.26 10.40
CA GLU A 482 2.58 -2.02 11.04
C GLU A 482 2.09 -0.72 10.34
N ALA A 483 1.07 -0.80 9.47
CA ALA A 483 0.41 0.37 8.89
C ALA A 483 -0.40 1.13 9.94
N THR A 484 -0.47 2.47 9.81
CA THR A 484 -1.23 3.33 10.73
C THR A 484 -2.30 4.11 9.98
N PHE A 485 -3.52 4.10 10.51
CA PHE A 485 -4.68 4.81 9.98
C PHE A 485 -5.16 5.79 11.05
N GLU A 486 -4.83 7.08 10.91
CA GLU A 486 -5.16 8.12 11.89
C GLU A 486 -6.64 8.56 11.82
N ARG A 487 -7.26 8.35 10.64
CA ARG A 487 -8.68 8.62 10.36
C ARG A 487 -9.36 7.37 9.81
N SER A 488 -10.57 7.56 9.28
CA SER A 488 -11.45 6.48 8.89
C SER A 488 -10.87 5.64 7.74
N LEU A 489 -10.97 4.31 7.88
CA LEU A 489 -10.71 3.35 6.80
C LEU A 489 -12.04 2.73 6.34
N ASP A 490 -12.33 2.83 5.04
CA ASP A 490 -13.42 2.09 4.40
C ASP A 490 -12.89 0.98 3.49
N ALA A 491 -12.95 -0.27 3.94
CA ALA A 491 -12.67 -1.46 3.15
C ALA A 491 -13.95 -2.28 2.89
N SER A 492 -15.07 -1.60 2.69
CA SER A 492 -16.36 -2.26 2.44
C SER A 492 -16.37 -2.95 1.09
N GLY A 493 -16.81 -4.21 1.07
CA GLY A 493 -16.88 -5.02 -0.16
C GLY A 493 -15.52 -5.39 -0.77
N THR A 494 -14.39 -5.06 -0.13
CA THR A 494 -13.04 -5.43 -0.61
C THR A 494 -12.87 -6.95 -0.64
N ALA A 495 -12.21 -7.46 -1.69
CA ALA A 495 -11.91 -8.88 -1.84
C ALA A 495 -10.40 -9.14 -1.72
N PHE A 496 -9.99 -9.94 -0.73
CA PHE A 496 -8.64 -10.46 -0.56
C PHE A 496 -8.61 -11.91 -1.02
N GLY A 497 -8.12 -12.14 -2.24
CA GLY A 497 -8.02 -13.44 -2.90
C GLY A 497 -6.90 -14.35 -2.36
N ASP A 498 -5.89 -13.77 -1.71
CA ASP A 498 -4.75 -14.47 -1.09
C ASP A 498 -4.52 -13.97 0.35
N ASP A 499 -3.37 -14.27 0.96
CA ASP A 499 -2.97 -13.85 2.31
C ASP A 499 -3.17 -12.32 2.51
N ALA A 500 -3.95 -11.94 3.53
CA ALA A 500 -4.13 -10.56 3.96
C ALA A 500 -3.53 -10.35 5.36
N ARG A 501 -2.49 -9.53 5.49
CA ARG A 501 -1.74 -9.33 6.74
C ARG A 501 -1.92 -7.91 7.27
N PHE A 502 -2.53 -7.76 8.44
CA PHE A 502 -2.71 -6.50 9.18
C PHE A 502 -1.99 -6.55 10.54
N MET A 503 -0.97 -7.40 10.65
CA MET A 503 -0.27 -7.66 11.91
C MET A 503 0.30 -6.35 12.47
N LYS A 504 -0.05 -6.03 13.73
CA LYS A 504 0.32 -4.78 14.42
C LYS A 504 -0.09 -3.49 13.71
N ALA A 505 -1.03 -3.53 12.77
CA ALA A 505 -1.63 -2.31 12.25
C ALA A 505 -2.36 -1.55 13.37
N VAL A 506 -2.43 -0.23 13.25
CA VAL A 506 -3.09 0.65 14.22
C VAL A 506 -4.18 1.44 13.51
N PHE A 507 -5.40 1.31 14.00
CA PHE A 507 -6.56 2.07 13.55
C PHE A 507 -6.97 3.03 14.66
N GLU A 508 -6.74 4.34 14.46
CA GLU A 508 -7.03 5.36 15.45
C GLU A 508 -8.48 5.87 15.40
N ASP A 509 -9.17 5.68 14.28
CA ASP A 509 -10.56 6.11 14.05
C ASP A 509 -11.45 4.98 13.47
N GLU A 510 -12.70 5.29 13.10
CA GLU A 510 -13.69 4.33 12.59
C GLU A 510 -13.15 3.49 11.41
N THR A 511 -13.24 2.17 11.51
CA THR A 511 -12.78 1.23 10.48
C THR A 511 -13.88 0.24 10.10
N THR A 512 -14.16 0.13 8.80
CA THR A 512 -15.15 -0.82 8.28
C THR A 512 -14.54 -1.81 7.29
N PHE A 513 -14.84 -3.09 7.51
CA PHE A 513 -14.65 -4.21 6.59
C PHE A 513 -16.02 -4.80 6.22
N GLU A 514 -17.09 -3.98 6.18
CA GLU A 514 -18.44 -4.48 5.93
C GLU A 514 -18.54 -5.18 4.57
N GLY A 515 -18.91 -6.47 4.58
CA GLY A 515 -19.01 -7.26 3.36
C GLY A 515 -17.67 -7.61 2.70
N ALA A 516 -16.53 -7.30 3.34
CA ALA A 516 -15.22 -7.71 2.84
C ALA A 516 -15.10 -9.24 2.81
N ARG A 517 -14.36 -9.77 1.83
CA ARG A 517 -14.19 -11.21 1.63
C ARG A 517 -12.71 -11.57 1.67
N PHE A 518 -12.35 -12.49 2.54
CA PHE A 518 -11.00 -13.02 2.72
C PHE A 518 -10.99 -14.48 2.28
N GLU A 519 -10.54 -14.74 1.06
CA GLU A 519 -10.40 -16.08 0.48
C GLU A 519 -9.14 -16.78 1.01
N GLY A 520 -8.05 -16.02 1.20
CA GLY A 520 -6.82 -16.47 1.87
C GLY A 520 -6.80 -16.17 3.39
N PRO A 521 -5.78 -16.69 4.11
CA PRO A 521 -5.57 -16.41 5.53
C PRO A 521 -5.56 -14.91 5.85
N ALA A 522 -6.31 -14.50 6.87
CA ALA A 522 -6.38 -13.11 7.32
C ALA A 522 -5.73 -12.96 8.70
N ASP A 523 -4.62 -12.22 8.78
CA ASP A 523 -3.82 -12.08 10.00
C ASP A 523 -3.88 -10.66 10.59
N PHE A 524 -4.75 -10.49 11.58
CA PHE A 524 -4.90 -9.30 12.43
C PHE A 524 -4.21 -9.47 13.79
N ALA A 525 -3.12 -10.25 13.87
CA ALA A 525 -2.43 -10.45 15.13
C ALA A 525 -1.82 -9.14 15.67
N ALA A 526 -2.02 -8.89 16.96
CA ALA A 526 -1.53 -7.71 17.66
C ALA A 526 -1.96 -6.35 17.07
N THR A 527 -3.00 -6.33 16.24
CA THR A 527 -3.63 -5.09 15.71
C THR A 527 -4.33 -4.31 16.82
N GLU A 528 -4.27 -2.97 16.78
CA GLU A 528 -4.97 -2.11 17.74
C GLU A 528 -6.06 -1.30 17.03
N PHE A 529 -7.32 -1.48 17.44
CA PHE A 529 -8.47 -0.67 17.05
C PHE A 529 -8.85 0.24 18.23
N LEU A 530 -8.50 1.52 18.13
CA LEU A 530 -8.65 2.50 19.21
C LEU A 530 -10.06 3.09 19.24
N ALA A 531 -10.37 3.74 20.37
CA ALA A 531 -11.65 4.37 20.61
C ALA A 531 -11.80 5.65 19.78
N THR A 532 -12.90 5.76 19.07
CA THR A 532 -13.25 6.98 18.35
C THR A 532 -13.87 8.02 19.30
N ALA A 533 -13.88 9.29 18.90
CA ALA A 533 -14.56 10.33 19.67
C ALA A 533 -16.08 10.36 19.47
N ASN A 534 -16.59 9.66 18.44
CA ASN A 534 -18.02 9.54 18.22
C ASN A 534 -18.59 8.57 19.29
N MET A 535 -19.83 8.81 19.72
CA MET A 535 -20.45 7.99 20.78
C MET A 535 -21.08 6.70 20.23
N HIS A 536 -20.62 6.21 19.08
CA HIS A 536 -21.12 4.99 18.48
C HIS A 536 -20.24 3.81 18.92
N GLU A 537 -20.85 2.67 19.22
CA GLU A 537 -20.16 1.48 19.75
C GLU A 537 -19.76 0.53 18.59
N ASP A 538 -19.16 1.06 17.52
CA ASP A 538 -18.85 0.33 16.29
C ASP A 538 -17.54 0.74 15.59
N ASP A 539 -16.51 1.14 16.36
CA ASP A 539 -15.18 1.53 15.87
C ASP A 539 -14.56 0.52 14.88
N ALA A 540 -14.71 -0.79 15.13
CA ALA A 540 -14.27 -1.85 14.23
C ALA A 540 -15.47 -2.67 13.71
N ASN A 541 -15.86 -2.44 12.46
CA ASN A 541 -17.03 -3.06 11.85
C ASN A 541 -16.65 -4.18 10.86
N PHE A 542 -16.85 -5.44 11.25
CA PHE A 542 -16.69 -6.64 10.40
C PHE A 542 -18.03 -7.22 9.95
N ARG A 543 -19.10 -6.41 9.94
CA ARG A 543 -20.45 -6.88 9.64
C ARG A 543 -20.52 -7.50 8.24
N ALA A 544 -21.13 -8.67 8.12
CA ALA A 544 -21.25 -9.39 6.85
C ALA A 544 -19.93 -9.72 6.14
N ALA A 545 -18.76 -9.54 6.79
CA ALA A 545 -17.49 -10.00 6.25
C ALA A 545 -17.48 -11.54 6.16
N VAL A 546 -16.71 -12.09 5.22
CA VAL A 546 -16.60 -13.52 4.97
C VAL A 546 -15.13 -13.92 5.04
N PHE A 547 -14.79 -14.80 5.98
CA PHE A 547 -13.48 -15.42 6.10
C PHE A 547 -13.58 -16.89 5.65
N GLU A 548 -13.13 -17.19 4.44
CA GLU A 548 -13.13 -18.55 3.89
C GLU A 548 -11.95 -19.39 4.45
N ALA A 549 -10.83 -18.73 4.75
CA ALA A 549 -9.66 -19.31 5.40
C ALA A 549 -9.53 -18.89 6.88
N GLU A 550 -8.42 -19.26 7.53
CA GLU A 550 -8.20 -19.01 8.96
C GLU A 550 -8.11 -17.50 9.24
N ALA A 551 -8.92 -17.02 10.19
CA ALA A 551 -8.85 -15.64 10.68
C ALA A 551 -8.11 -15.58 12.02
N ASN A 552 -6.99 -14.86 12.06
CA ASN A 552 -6.17 -14.73 13.26
C ASN A 552 -6.26 -13.31 13.83
N PHE A 553 -6.91 -13.15 14.98
CA PHE A 553 -6.98 -11.90 15.74
C PHE A 553 -6.10 -11.96 17.00
N ALA A 554 -5.19 -12.93 17.14
CA ALA A 554 -4.50 -13.14 18.41
C ALA A 554 -3.76 -11.89 18.92
N GLN A 555 -3.87 -11.60 20.22
CA GLN A 555 -3.25 -10.45 20.89
C GLN A 555 -3.74 -9.07 20.42
N SER A 556 -4.77 -8.99 19.57
CA SER A 556 -5.34 -7.71 19.15
C SER A 556 -6.13 -7.03 20.27
N ARG A 557 -6.38 -5.73 20.07
CA ARG A 557 -7.13 -4.89 21.00
C ARG A 557 -8.24 -4.17 20.26
N PHE A 558 -9.42 -4.14 20.85
CA PHE A 558 -10.58 -3.43 20.34
C PHE A 558 -11.19 -2.60 21.46
N GLU A 559 -11.56 -1.35 21.19
CA GLU A 559 -12.48 -0.63 22.07
C GLU A 559 -13.92 -1.12 21.82
N HIS A 560 -14.45 -0.90 20.62
CA HIS A 560 -15.75 -1.41 20.19
C HIS A 560 -15.63 -2.21 18.89
N ALA A 561 -16.26 -3.40 18.84
CA ALA A 561 -16.19 -4.25 17.66
C ALA A 561 -17.50 -5.00 17.37
N THR A 562 -17.85 -5.09 16.09
CA THR A 562 -19.03 -5.81 15.60
C THR A 562 -18.66 -6.90 14.60
N PHE A 563 -19.02 -8.15 14.93
CA PHE A 563 -18.93 -9.34 14.10
C PHE A 563 -20.33 -9.91 13.83
N THR A 564 -21.23 -9.08 13.32
CA THR A 564 -22.63 -9.48 13.04
C THR A 564 -22.79 -9.94 11.60
N ARG A 565 -23.41 -11.10 11.39
CA ARG A 565 -23.51 -11.75 10.08
C ARG A 565 -22.14 -12.09 9.45
N THR A 566 -21.07 -12.04 10.22
CA THR A 566 -19.70 -12.37 9.79
C THR A 566 -19.55 -13.88 9.66
N THR A 567 -19.03 -14.38 8.54
CA THR A 567 -18.87 -15.81 8.28
C THR A 567 -17.43 -16.23 8.54
N PHE A 568 -17.23 -17.34 9.25
CA PHE A 568 -15.91 -17.92 9.56
C PHE A 568 -15.90 -19.40 9.18
N ASP A 569 -15.36 -19.75 8.00
CA ASP A 569 -15.44 -21.11 7.47
C ASP A 569 -14.36 -22.03 8.01
N ALA A 570 -13.12 -21.52 8.15
CA ALA A 570 -12.00 -22.27 8.71
C ALA A 570 -11.74 -21.98 10.20
N GLY A 571 -12.67 -21.29 10.89
CA GLY A 571 -12.51 -20.89 12.28
C GLY A 571 -11.79 -19.55 12.47
N ALA A 572 -11.83 -19.05 13.70
CA ALA A 572 -11.14 -17.82 14.06
C ALA A 572 -10.50 -17.90 15.45
N THR A 573 -9.31 -17.30 15.58
CA THR A 573 -8.56 -17.25 16.82
C THR A 573 -8.56 -15.84 17.41
N PHE A 574 -9.16 -15.69 18.59
CA PHE A 574 -9.16 -14.49 19.43
C PHE A 574 -8.30 -14.71 20.69
N SER A 575 -7.19 -15.45 20.57
CA SER A 575 -6.34 -15.77 21.72
C SER A 575 -5.64 -14.52 22.27
N HIS A 576 -5.73 -14.28 23.58
CA HIS A 576 -5.20 -13.07 24.25
C HIS A 576 -5.74 -11.74 23.70
N VAL A 577 -6.88 -11.75 23.01
CA VAL A 577 -7.55 -10.52 22.56
C VAL A 577 -8.10 -9.75 23.74
N VAL A 578 -8.09 -8.42 23.66
CA VAL A 578 -8.74 -7.55 24.65
C VAL A 578 -9.82 -6.71 23.96
N PHE A 579 -11.07 -6.91 24.37
CA PHE A 579 -12.18 -6.00 24.08
C PHE A 579 -12.41 -5.13 25.32
N ASN A 580 -11.98 -3.87 25.29
CA ASN A 580 -12.11 -2.95 26.43
C ASN A 580 -13.57 -2.49 26.63
N GLY A 581 -14.22 -2.11 25.54
CA GLY A 581 -15.62 -1.68 25.49
C GLY A 581 -16.54 -2.84 25.16
N SER A 582 -17.37 -2.68 24.12
CA SER A 582 -18.39 -3.66 23.74
C SER A 582 -18.00 -4.48 22.52
N ALA A 583 -18.21 -5.79 22.60
CA ALA A 583 -18.04 -6.72 21.49
C ALA A 583 -19.38 -7.38 21.14
N THR A 584 -19.81 -7.25 19.88
CA THR A 584 -21.06 -7.86 19.40
C THR A 584 -20.76 -8.98 18.42
N PHE A 585 -20.98 -10.23 18.83
CA PHE A 585 -20.82 -11.42 17.99
C PHE A 585 -22.17 -12.01 17.62
N ARG A 586 -22.44 -12.12 16.32
CA ARG A 586 -23.51 -12.95 15.74
C ARG A 586 -23.02 -13.57 14.43
N PRO A 587 -22.07 -14.52 14.50
CA PRO A 587 -21.44 -15.09 13.33
C PRO A 587 -22.41 -15.95 12.54
N ARG A 588 -22.06 -16.16 11.27
CA ARG A 588 -22.63 -17.12 10.36
C ARG A 588 -21.67 -18.29 10.14
N THR A 589 -22.23 -19.46 9.86
CA THR A 589 -21.45 -20.64 9.45
C THR A 589 -21.89 -21.10 8.07
N SER A 590 -20.96 -21.47 7.20
CA SER A 590 -21.28 -21.99 5.87
C SER A 590 -21.93 -23.36 5.94
N ASP A 591 -23.04 -23.52 5.22
CA ASP A 591 -23.79 -24.77 5.04
C ASP A 591 -24.15 -25.57 6.32
N GLY A 592 -24.14 -24.91 7.49
CA GLY A 592 -24.43 -25.52 8.79
C GLY A 592 -23.26 -26.28 9.41
N ASP A 593 -22.05 -26.13 8.86
CA ASP A 593 -20.82 -26.66 9.47
C ASP A 593 -20.50 -25.93 10.77
N ALA A 594 -19.90 -26.66 11.72
CA ALA A 594 -19.60 -26.12 13.03
C ALA A 594 -18.29 -25.34 13.02
N THR A 595 -18.34 -24.09 13.44
CA THR A 595 -17.16 -23.22 13.53
C THR A 595 -16.73 -23.02 14.98
N LEU A 596 -15.43 -23.17 15.25
CA LEU A 596 -14.83 -22.79 16.52
C LEU A 596 -14.28 -21.37 16.50
N LEU A 597 -14.66 -20.59 17.50
CA LEU A 597 -14.08 -19.30 17.84
C LEU A 597 -13.29 -19.44 19.15
N SER A 598 -11.96 -19.36 19.07
CA SER A 598 -11.08 -19.57 20.22
C SER A 598 -10.76 -18.26 20.95
N PHE A 599 -11.35 -18.05 22.11
CA PHE A 599 -11.10 -16.92 23.02
C PHE A 599 -10.11 -17.30 24.15
N ASP A 600 -9.09 -18.13 23.85
CA ASP A 600 -8.10 -18.57 24.84
C ASP A 600 -7.40 -17.36 25.47
N ARG A 601 -7.56 -17.17 26.78
CA ARG A 601 -7.05 -16.02 27.54
C ARG A 601 -7.49 -14.64 27.02
N ALA A 602 -8.61 -14.55 26.30
CA ALA A 602 -9.19 -13.28 25.88
C ALA A 602 -9.83 -12.54 27.07
N VAL A 603 -9.92 -11.21 26.98
CA VAL A 603 -10.65 -10.34 27.91
C VAL A 603 -11.81 -9.70 27.14
N VAL A 604 -13.04 -9.90 27.61
CA VAL A 604 -14.25 -9.29 27.03
C VAL A 604 -14.94 -8.43 28.06
N GLY A 605 -14.77 -7.11 27.95
CA GLY A 605 -15.30 -6.10 28.90
C GLY A 605 -16.82 -5.93 28.85
N GLY A 606 -17.46 -6.21 27.72
CA GLY A 606 -18.91 -6.19 27.61
C GLY A 606 -19.42 -6.48 26.21
N GLY A 607 -20.75 -6.41 26.05
CA GLY A 607 -21.41 -6.56 24.75
C GLY A 607 -22.34 -7.78 24.68
N VAL A 608 -22.54 -8.29 23.45
CA VAL A 608 -23.52 -9.34 23.18
C VAL A 608 -22.89 -10.47 22.39
N LEU A 609 -22.95 -11.69 22.93
CA LEU A 609 -22.57 -12.90 22.21
C LEU A 609 -23.82 -13.69 21.86
N GLY A 610 -23.97 -14.05 20.59
CA GLY A 610 -25.07 -14.85 20.08
C GLY A 610 -24.70 -15.50 18.76
N GLN A 611 -25.64 -16.20 18.14
CA GLN A 611 -25.48 -16.79 16.80
C GLN A 611 -26.80 -16.65 16.03
N THR A 612 -26.75 -16.77 14.70
CA THR A 612 -27.95 -16.79 13.87
C THR A 612 -28.63 -18.16 13.89
N ASP A 613 -29.85 -18.25 13.36
CA ASP A 613 -30.69 -19.46 13.43
C ASP A 613 -30.23 -20.57 12.50
N ASP A 614 -29.47 -20.21 11.48
CA ASP A 614 -28.82 -21.07 10.50
C ASP A 614 -27.39 -21.48 10.89
N SER A 615 -26.89 -21.05 12.06
CA SER A 615 -25.46 -21.18 12.40
C SER A 615 -25.15 -22.05 13.61
N VAL A 616 -23.97 -22.67 13.58
CA VAL A 616 -23.45 -23.54 14.66
C VAL A 616 -22.06 -23.06 15.10
N ALA A 617 -22.00 -21.99 15.89
CA ALA A 617 -20.75 -21.43 16.39
C ALA A 617 -20.42 -21.92 17.81
N PHE A 618 -19.15 -22.24 18.07
CA PHE A 618 -18.63 -22.64 19.38
C PHE A 618 -17.66 -21.60 19.92
N TYR A 619 -17.79 -21.27 21.21
CA TYR A 619 -16.99 -20.24 21.87
C TYR A 619 -16.13 -20.86 22.98
N ASP A 620 -14.80 -20.82 22.83
CA ASP A 620 -13.88 -21.32 23.85
C ASP A 620 -13.22 -20.19 24.65
N PHE A 621 -13.68 -19.96 25.87
CA PHE A 621 -13.15 -18.93 26.78
C PHE A 621 -12.14 -19.48 27.79
N THR A 622 -11.36 -20.50 27.40
CA THR A 622 -10.39 -21.11 28.31
C THR A 622 -9.34 -20.09 28.78
N GLY A 623 -9.24 -19.88 30.09
CA GLY A 623 -8.31 -18.95 30.72
C GLY A 623 -8.58 -17.47 30.51
N GLY A 624 -9.70 -17.11 29.86
CA GLY A 624 -10.09 -15.72 29.60
C GLY A 624 -10.80 -15.02 30.77
N GLU A 625 -11.24 -13.80 30.52
CA GLU A 625 -12.01 -12.95 31.44
C GLU A 625 -13.26 -12.41 30.72
N ILE A 626 -14.40 -12.48 31.39
CA ILE A 626 -15.69 -12.02 30.89
C ILE A 626 -16.30 -11.09 31.95
N ASP A 627 -16.67 -9.87 31.53
CA ASP A 627 -17.34 -8.88 32.38
C ASP A 627 -18.86 -8.77 32.08
N ASP A 628 -19.41 -7.59 31.70
CA ASP A 628 -20.86 -7.37 31.43
C ASP A 628 -21.29 -7.88 30.05
N VAL A 629 -21.11 -9.18 29.81
CA VAL A 629 -21.49 -9.85 28.56
C VAL A 629 -22.87 -10.47 28.66
N ARG A 630 -23.73 -10.17 27.68
CA ARG A 630 -25.06 -10.79 27.53
C ARG A 630 -25.04 -11.87 26.47
N LEU A 631 -25.58 -13.04 26.80
CA LEU A 631 -25.79 -14.12 25.84
C LEU A 631 -27.21 -13.99 25.27
N ASP A 632 -27.32 -13.70 23.98
CA ASP A 632 -28.60 -13.48 23.30
C ASP A 632 -29.03 -14.71 22.51
N ASP A 633 -30.02 -15.44 23.04
CA ASP A 633 -30.57 -16.67 22.46
C ASP A 633 -31.82 -16.43 21.58
N SER A 634 -32.20 -15.16 21.32
CA SER A 634 -33.45 -14.80 20.64
C SER A 634 -33.57 -15.34 19.21
N HIS A 635 -32.43 -15.56 18.54
CA HIS A 635 -32.36 -15.98 17.15
C HIS A 635 -31.52 -17.25 16.95
N CYS A 636 -31.48 -18.16 17.94
CA CYS A 636 -30.69 -19.39 17.86
C CYS A 636 -31.57 -20.63 17.69
N ALA A 637 -31.19 -21.54 16.77
CA ALA A 637 -31.86 -22.85 16.64
C ALA A 637 -31.54 -23.79 17.81
N TYR A 638 -30.34 -23.65 18.39
CA TYR A 638 -29.85 -24.45 19.50
C TYR A 638 -29.75 -23.61 20.78
N PRO A 639 -29.80 -24.22 21.98
CA PRO A 639 -29.59 -23.49 23.22
C PRO A 639 -28.17 -22.91 23.25
N LEU A 640 -28.05 -21.59 23.06
CA LEU A 640 -26.78 -20.89 22.87
C LEU A 640 -25.71 -21.25 23.91
N PHE A 641 -26.08 -21.35 25.19
CA PHE A 641 -25.15 -21.66 26.28
C PHE A 641 -24.47 -23.04 26.14
N ASP A 642 -25.06 -24.01 25.42
CA ASP A 642 -24.46 -25.33 25.18
C ASP A 642 -23.18 -25.26 24.32
N HIS A 643 -23.00 -24.17 23.59
CA HIS A 643 -21.90 -23.92 22.66
C HIS A 643 -20.71 -23.17 23.31
N PHE A 644 -20.80 -22.86 24.61
CA PHE A 644 -19.73 -22.17 25.33
C PHE A 644 -18.93 -23.14 26.18
N ARG A 645 -17.60 -23.01 26.12
CA ARG A 645 -16.65 -23.68 27.02
C ARG A 645 -16.00 -22.63 27.91
N PHE A 646 -16.28 -22.70 29.21
CA PHE A 646 -15.64 -21.87 30.24
C PHE A 646 -14.75 -22.74 31.13
N CYS A 647 -13.44 -22.67 30.91
CA CYS A 647 -12.46 -23.35 31.73
C CYS A 647 -11.43 -22.36 32.27
N ASN A 648 -11.26 -22.31 33.59
CA ASN A 648 -10.40 -21.33 34.26
C ASN A 648 -10.71 -19.86 33.92
N THR A 649 -11.90 -19.58 33.38
CA THR A 649 -12.37 -18.24 33.02
C THR A 649 -12.67 -17.42 34.26
N ASP A 650 -12.21 -16.16 34.29
CA ASP A 650 -12.61 -15.16 35.27
C ASP A 650 -13.94 -14.53 34.87
N PHE A 651 -14.85 -14.43 35.83
CA PHE A 651 -16.17 -13.84 35.64
C PHE A 651 -16.29 -12.63 36.56
N VAL A 652 -16.51 -11.46 35.96
CA VAL A 652 -16.81 -10.19 36.60
C VAL A 652 -18.21 -9.81 36.11
N GLY A 653 -19.16 -9.43 36.95
CA GLY A 653 -20.50 -8.97 36.51
C GLY A 653 -21.41 -9.96 35.73
N PHE A 654 -20.97 -11.17 35.36
CA PHE A 654 -21.71 -12.08 34.49
C PHE A 654 -22.96 -12.68 35.16
N ASP A 655 -24.14 -12.43 34.56
CA ASP A 655 -25.42 -12.86 35.13
C ASP A 655 -25.74 -14.36 34.89
N PHE A 656 -25.28 -15.23 35.79
CA PHE A 656 -25.66 -16.64 35.80
C PHE A 656 -27.17 -16.87 36.05
N SER A 657 -27.91 -15.88 36.54
CA SER A 657 -29.31 -16.06 36.90
C SER A 657 -30.23 -16.24 35.69
N ALA A 658 -29.89 -15.60 34.56
CA ALA A 658 -30.54 -15.77 33.27
C ALA A 658 -30.42 -17.21 32.73
N HIS A 659 -29.35 -17.93 33.07
CA HIS A 659 -29.01 -19.24 32.49
C HIS A 659 -29.28 -20.44 33.42
N LYS A 660 -29.97 -20.25 34.55
CA LYS A 660 -30.27 -21.31 35.55
C LYS A 660 -30.98 -22.54 34.99
N ALA A 661 -31.96 -22.31 34.11
CA ALA A 661 -32.76 -23.41 33.53
C ALA A 661 -31.87 -24.32 32.68
N HIS A 662 -30.88 -23.73 32.00
CA HIS A 662 -29.90 -24.41 31.19
C HIS A 662 -28.88 -25.17 32.06
N LEU A 663 -28.24 -24.48 33.00
CA LEU A 663 -27.25 -25.07 33.91
C LEU A 663 -27.81 -26.26 34.71
N ALA A 664 -29.11 -26.23 35.05
CA ALA A 664 -29.77 -27.35 35.70
C ALA A 664 -29.86 -28.61 34.82
N ARG A 665 -29.97 -28.45 33.48
CA ARG A 665 -30.04 -29.57 32.52
C ARG A 665 -28.68 -30.24 32.31
N ASN A 666 -27.61 -29.45 32.19
CA ASN A 666 -26.26 -29.97 31.96
C ASN A 666 -25.53 -30.37 33.27
N ASN A 667 -26.25 -30.46 34.38
CA ASN A 667 -25.73 -30.72 35.72
C ASN A 667 -24.67 -29.71 36.20
N TRP A 668 -24.74 -28.45 35.78
CA TRP A 668 -23.81 -27.39 36.16
C TRP A 668 -22.38 -27.68 35.69
N VAL A 669 -22.24 -28.18 34.46
CA VAL A 669 -20.94 -28.34 33.78
C VAL A 669 -20.65 -27.09 32.96
N LEU A 670 -19.43 -26.53 33.08
CA LEU A 670 -19.01 -25.30 32.40
C LEU A 670 -17.78 -25.51 31.48
N HIS A 671 -16.94 -26.50 31.77
CA HIS A 671 -15.63 -26.71 31.15
C HIS A 671 -15.65 -27.60 29.91
N GLU A 672 -16.85 -27.99 29.45
CA GLU A 672 -17.10 -28.84 28.30
C GLU A 672 -18.23 -28.21 27.49
N PHE A 673 -18.19 -28.35 26.17
CA PHE A 673 -19.33 -28.04 25.33
C PHE A 673 -20.46 -29.02 25.65
N ALA A 674 -21.64 -28.50 25.96
CA ALA A 674 -22.81 -29.30 26.30
C ALA A 674 -23.73 -29.58 25.10
N ALA A 675 -23.34 -29.11 23.92
CA ALA A 675 -24.00 -29.37 22.63
C ALA A 675 -23.94 -30.86 22.24
N ASP A 676 -24.73 -31.23 21.23
CA ASP A 676 -24.67 -32.57 20.66
C ASP A 676 -23.27 -32.84 20.10
N ALA A 677 -22.69 -34.00 20.44
CA ALA A 677 -21.35 -34.38 19.98
C ALA A 677 -21.25 -34.49 18.45
N SER A 678 -22.38 -34.65 17.74
CA SER A 678 -22.44 -34.63 16.28
C SER A 678 -22.28 -33.23 15.68
N LEU A 679 -22.45 -32.18 16.47
CA LEU A 679 -22.28 -30.78 16.07
C LEU A 679 -20.89 -30.25 16.39
N LEU A 680 -20.01 -31.01 17.07
CA LEU A 680 -18.69 -30.50 17.43
C LEU A 680 -17.78 -30.41 16.19
N PRO A 681 -16.95 -29.36 16.08
CA PRO A 681 -15.94 -29.28 15.02
C PRO A 681 -15.01 -30.50 15.01
N GLU A 682 -14.59 -30.95 13.83
CA GLU A 682 -13.71 -32.11 13.70
C GLU A 682 -12.39 -31.90 14.46
N GLY A 683 -12.02 -32.87 15.32
CA GLY A 683 -10.76 -32.84 16.07
C GLY A 683 -10.82 -32.20 17.47
N GLU A 684 -11.89 -31.48 17.82
CA GLU A 684 -12.01 -30.77 19.11
C GLU A 684 -12.66 -31.62 20.23
N THR A 685 -12.10 -32.79 20.49
CA THR A 685 -12.55 -33.68 21.59
C THR A 685 -11.78 -33.49 22.91
N ALA A 686 -10.93 -32.45 22.98
CA ALA A 686 -10.06 -32.18 24.12
C ALA A 686 -10.86 -31.76 25.36
N THR A 687 -11.28 -32.75 26.15
CA THR A 687 -11.87 -32.53 27.47
C THR A 687 -10.78 -32.14 28.45
N ILE A 688 -10.91 -30.96 29.05
CA ILE A 688 -9.96 -30.49 30.06
C ILE A 688 -10.22 -31.28 31.35
N THR A 689 -9.36 -32.25 31.67
CA THR A 689 -9.58 -33.19 32.78
C THR A 689 -8.81 -32.86 34.07
N ASP A 690 -7.90 -31.88 34.04
CA ASP A 690 -7.06 -31.54 35.19
C ASP A 690 -7.90 -31.10 36.41
N PRO A 691 -7.89 -31.87 37.52
CA PRO A 691 -8.68 -31.54 38.70
C PRO A 691 -8.32 -30.19 39.36
N ALA A 692 -7.10 -29.68 39.19
CA ALA A 692 -6.70 -28.39 39.77
C ALA A 692 -7.30 -27.21 39.01
N THR A 693 -7.23 -27.25 37.67
CA THR A 693 -7.84 -26.28 36.76
C THR A 693 -9.37 -26.26 36.92
N LEU A 694 -9.99 -27.44 37.01
CA LEU A 694 -11.43 -27.55 37.24
C LEU A 694 -11.86 -27.05 38.62
N GLU A 695 -11.07 -27.31 39.69
CA GLU A 695 -11.32 -26.69 40.99
C GLU A 695 -11.35 -25.16 40.88
N ASN A 696 -10.39 -24.57 40.16
CA ASN A 696 -10.31 -23.11 40.00
C ASN A 696 -11.50 -22.56 39.21
N THR A 697 -11.88 -23.22 38.11
CA THR A 697 -13.03 -22.87 37.26
C THR A 697 -14.30 -22.67 38.08
N TYR A 698 -14.68 -23.70 38.86
CA TYR A 698 -15.90 -23.63 39.67
C TYR A 698 -15.77 -22.69 40.87
N MET A 699 -14.55 -22.48 41.37
CA MET A 699 -14.29 -21.51 42.44
C MET A 699 -14.50 -20.07 41.95
N LYS A 700 -14.07 -19.74 40.73
CA LYS A 700 -14.30 -18.45 40.06
C LYS A 700 -15.79 -18.22 39.78
N ALA A 701 -16.46 -19.16 39.10
CA ALA A 701 -17.91 -19.08 38.82
C ALA A 701 -18.76 -18.92 40.11
N LYS A 702 -18.41 -19.66 41.18
CA LYS A 702 -19.07 -19.51 42.49
C LYS A 702 -18.90 -18.11 43.08
N LYS A 703 -17.72 -17.50 42.95
CA LYS A 703 -17.47 -16.16 43.49
C LYS A 703 -18.34 -15.12 42.79
N CYS A 704 -18.44 -15.17 41.46
CA CYS A 704 -19.32 -14.32 40.66
C CYS A 704 -20.79 -14.50 41.08
N ALA A 705 -21.31 -15.72 41.00
CA ALA A 705 -22.70 -16.00 41.39
C ALA A 705 -23.05 -15.56 42.83
N LYS A 706 -22.08 -15.60 43.75
CA LYS A 706 -22.28 -15.10 45.12
C LYS A 706 -22.29 -13.57 45.19
N ALA A 707 -21.46 -12.91 44.39
CA ALA A 707 -21.42 -11.45 44.30
C ALA A 707 -22.76 -10.90 43.77
N ASP A 708 -23.35 -11.57 42.78
CA ASP A 708 -24.65 -11.18 42.18
C ASP A 708 -25.86 -11.60 43.02
N GLY A 709 -25.63 -12.21 44.20
CA GLY A 709 -26.70 -12.65 45.10
C GLY A 709 -27.42 -13.93 44.67
N ASP A 710 -26.92 -14.65 43.65
CA ASP A 710 -27.47 -15.92 43.19
C ASP A 710 -27.05 -17.10 44.08
N THR A 711 -27.79 -17.25 45.19
CA THR A 711 -27.54 -18.29 46.19
C THR A 711 -27.67 -19.72 45.64
N LYS A 712 -28.49 -19.94 44.61
CA LYS A 712 -28.71 -21.29 44.03
C LYS A 712 -27.53 -21.69 43.16
N ALA A 713 -27.11 -20.83 42.23
CA ALA A 713 -25.96 -21.12 41.38
C ALA A 713 -24.67 -21.25 42.20
N ALA A 714 -24.45 -20.35 43.17
CA ALA A 714 -23.30 -20.42 44.06
C ALA A 714 -23.23 -21.75 44.86
N ALA A 715 -24.37 -22.31 45.27
CA ALA A 715 -24.41 -23.59 45.98
C ALA A 715 -24.04 -24.78 45.09
N GLU A 716 -24.53 -24.82 43.85
CA GLU A 716 -24.25 -25.91 42.92
C GLU A 716 -22.81 -25.86 42.39
N PHE A 717 -22.29 -24.67 42.08
CA PHE A 717 -20.87 -24.48 41.77
C PHE A 717 -19.96 -24.85 42.94
N PHE A 718 -20.35 -24.56 44.18
CA PHE A 718 -19.61 -25.02 45.37
C PHE A 718 -19.55 -26.55 45.48
N LEU A 719 -20.63 -27.27 45.15
CA LEU A 719 -20.62 -28.73 45.13
C LEU A 719 -19.67 -29.29 44.05
N ARG A 720 -19.62 -28.63 42.88
CA ARG A 720 -18.69 -28.97 41.80
C ARG A 720 -17.23 -28.70 42.21
N GLU A 721 -16.92 -27.52 42.73
CA GLU A 721 -15.61 -27.16 43.31
C GLU A 721 -15.13 -28.24 44.29
N MET A 722 -15.97 -28.61 45.26
CA MET A 722 -15.59 -29.59 46.28
C MET A 722 -15.40 -31.01 45.70
N THR A 723 -16.08 -31.35 44.60
CA THR A 723 -15.89 -32.61 43.89
C THR A 723 -14.51 -32.69 43.26
N TYR A 724 -14.07 -31.63 42.57
CA TYR A 724 -12.75 -31.59 41.94
C TYR A 724 -11.63 -31.39 42.96
N ARG A 725 -11.84 -30.61 44.03
CA ARG A 725 -10.92 -30.55 45.18
C ARG A 725 -10.64 -31.93 45.78
N ARG A 726 -11.67 -32.78 45.87
CA ARG A 726 -11.50 -34.18 46.32
C ARG A 726 -10.70 -35.00 45.30
N LYS A 727 -11.02 -34.91 44.00
CA LYS A 727 -10.26 -35.60 42.94
C LYS A 727 -8.79 -35.16 42.94
N LYS A 728 -8.50 -33.87 43.09
CA LYS A 728 -7.15 -33.32 43.21
C LYS A 728 -6.39 -33.91 44.40
N HIS A 729 -6.98 -33.91 45.59
CA HIS A 729 -6.34 -34.51 46.77
C HIS A 729 -6.14 -36.03 46.63
N TRP A 730 -7.03 -36.72 45.91
CA TRP A 730 -6.87 -38.13 45.58
C TRP A 730 -5.64 -38.36 44.68
N HIS A 731 -5.50 -37.61 43.59
CA HIS A 731 -4.35 -37.72 42.68
C HIS A 731 -3.03 -37.43 43.42
N VAL A 732 -2.99 -36.39 44.27
CA VAL A 732 -1.79 -36.08 45.06
C VAL A 732 -1.49 -37.16 46.12
N ALA A 733 -2.50 -37.79 46.71
CA ALA A 733 -2.33 -38.80 47.75
C ALA A 733 -1.97 -40.20 47.20
N PHE A 734 -2.50 -40.56 46.03
CA PHE A 734 -2.51 -41.92 45.51
C PHE A 734 -2.04 -42.08 44.05
N GLY A 735 -1.68 -41.02 43.35
CA GLY A 735 -1.15 -41.10 41.98
C GLY A 735 0.22 -41.78 41.91
N SER A 736 0.41 -42.67 40.94
CA SER A 736 1.70 -43.28 40.58
C SER A 736 2.50 -42.37 39.64
N ASP A 737 3.81 -42.27 39.86
CA ASP A 737 4.76 -41.71 38.87
C ASP A 737 4.93 -42.75 37.74
N ASP A 738 4.00 -42.82 36.80
CA ASP A 738 4.29 -43.38 35.48
C ASP A 738 4.37 -42.21 34.52
N GLY A 739 5.59 -41.95 34.01
CA GLY A 739 5.81 -41.01 32.93
C GLY A 739 5.21 -41.58 31.65
N ASP A 740 4.13 -40.96 31.18
CA ASP A 740 3.70 -41.08 29.80
C ASP A 740 3.97 -39.75 29.10
N ASP A 741 4.80 -39.83 28.06
CA ASP A 741 5.53 -38.74 27.42
C ASP A 741 4.73 -38.23 26.21
N THR A 742 3.44 -37.93 26.39
CA THR A 742 2.62 -37.25 25.38
C THR A 742 2.39 -35.80 25.79
N ARG A 743 3.43 -34.99 25.61
CA ARG A 743 3.37 -33.53 25.75
C ARG A 743 2.50 -32.93 24.64
N SER A 744 1.32 -32.41 25.00
CA SER A 744 0.62 -31.39 24.21
C SER A 744 0.94 -30.01 24.79
N ARG A 745 1.03 -29.01 23.91
CA ARG A 745 1.88 -27.81 24.02
C ARG A 745 1.25 -26.63 24.79
N ARG A 746 0.38 -26.86 25.79
CA ARG A 746 -0.28 -25.79 26.58
C ARG A 746 -0.29 -26.01 28.11
N ASP A 747 0.58 -26.85 28.64
CA ASP A 747 0.65 -27.11 30.09
C ASP A 747 1.72 -26.24 30.78
N VAL A 748 1.34 -25.05 31.23
CA VAL A 748 2.17 -24.23 32.12
C VAL A 748 1.81 -24.53 33.58
N ASP A 749 2.83 -24.99 34.32
CA ASP A 749 3.06 -24.87 35.76
C ASP A 749 2.24 -25.70 36.78
N VAL A 750 2.46 -27.03 36.76
CA VAL A 750 2.40 -27.83 38.02
C VAL A 750 3.66 -28.69 38.24
N ALA A 751 4.41 -29.03 37.19
CA ALA A 751 5.61 -29.85 37.30
C ALA A 751 6.81 -29.14 37.98
N THR A 752 6.85 -27.81 37.92
CA THR A 752 8.00 -26.99 38.37
C THR A 752 8.14 -26.87 39.89
N ILE A 753 7.10 -27.26 40.66
CA ILE A 753 7.19 -27.32 42.14
C ILE A 753 7.68 -28.70 42.63
N ALA A 754 7.62 -29.75 41.79
CA ALA A 754 7.92 -31.11 42.20
C ALA A 754 9.37 -31.56 41.96
N SER A 755 10.13 -30.83 41.15
CA SER A 755 11.50 -31.22 40.77
C SER A 755 12.57 -30.84 41.80
N ASP A 756 12.25 -30.05 42.84
CA ASP A 756 13.27 -29.59 43.81
C ASP A 756 12.98 -29.95 45.29
N LEU A 757 12.14 -30.96 45.54
CA LEU A 757 11.87 -31.42 46.91
C LEU A 757 12.40 -32.82 47.23
N ASN A 758 13.30 -32.81 48.22
CA ASN A 758 13.85 -33.93 48.98
C ASN A 758 12.78 -34.96 49.38
N ASP A 759 13.10 -36.27 49.31
CA ASP A 759 12.16 -37.40 49.48
C ASP A 759 11.31 -37.35 50.77
N ARG A 760 11.83 -36.77 51.85
CA ARG A 760 11.10 -36.62 53.13
C ARG A 760 9.91 -35.67 53.07
N THR A 761 9.96 -34.67 52.18
CA THR A 761 8.88 -33.70 51.98
C THR A 761 7.75 -34.26 51.10
N ARG A 762 8.04 -35.27 50.26
CA ARG A 762 7.05 -35.95 49.43
C ARG A 762 6.07 -36.78 50.27
N ILE A 763 6.57 -37.58 51.22
CA ILE A 763 5.73 -38.43 52.10
C ILE A 763 4.80 -37.58 52.96
N THR A 764 5.32 -36.50 53.56
CA THR A 764 4.52 -35.61 54.42
C THR A 764 3.44 -34.86 53.62
N THR A 765 3.73 -34.52 52.36
CA THR A 765 2.76 -33.90 51.45
C THR A 765 1.65 -34.89 51.05
N ARG A 766 2.01 -36.13 50.70
CA ARG A 766 1.03 -37.21 50.42
C ARG A 766 0.15 -37.52 51.64
N LEU A 767 0.72 -37.57 52.85
CA LEU A 767 -0.04 -37.82 54.08
C LEU A 767 -1.04 -36.69 54.41
N LYS A 768 -0.62 -35.43 54.21
CA LYS A 768 -1.51 -34.27 54.35
C LYS A 768 -2.61 -34.28 53.30
N ALA A 769 -2.29 -34.62 52.05
CA ALA A 769 -3.28 -34.75 50.97
C ALA A 769 -4.29 -35.87 51.27
N PHE A 770 -3.84 -37.02 51.79
CA PHE A 770 -4.71 -38.10 52.25
C PHE A 770 -5.66 -37.65 53.37
N GLY A 771 -5.15 -36.94 54.39
CA GLY A 771 -5.99 -36.41 55.47
C GLY A 771 -7.06 -35.44 54.95
N LYS A 772 -6.70 -34.54 54.02
CA LYS A 772 -7.65 -33.64 53.36
C LYS A 772 -8.67 -34.39 52.50
N TRP A 773 -8.24 -35.40 51.74
CA TRP A 773 -9.12 -36.26 50.95
C TRP A 773 -10.11 -37.03 51.83
N ALA A 774 -9.62 -37.66 52.91
CA ALA A 774 -10.44 -38.44 53.83
C ALA A 774 -11.49 -37.56 54.52
N GLY A 775 -11.09 -36.39 55.02
CA GLY A 775 -12.00 -35.40 55.60
C GLY A 775 -13.08 -34.92 54.61
N ASN A 776 -12.68 -34.54 53.39
CA ASN A 776 -13.64 -34.12 52.35
C ASN A 776 -14.58 -35.27 51.92
N THR A 777 -14.08 -36.50 51.86
CA THR A 777 -14.90 -37.67 51.52
C THR A 777 -15.95 -37.96 52.61
N THR A 778 -15.56 -37.87 53.88
CA THR A 778 -16.49 -37.99 55.01
C THR A 778 -17.57 -36.92 54.96
N LEU A 779 -17.21 -35.64 54.69
CA LEU A 779 -18.18 -34.55 54.54
C LEU A 779 -19.12 -34.74 53.33
N TYR A 780 -18.61 -35.27 52.22
CA TYR A 780 -19.42 -35.58 51.06
C TYR A 780 -20.45 -36.68 51.34
N GLN A 781 -20.00 -37.78 51.94
CA GLN A 781 -20.87 -38.91 52.24
C GLN A 781 -21.92 -38.51 53.27
N THR A 782 -21.50 -37.95 54.42
CA THR A 782 -22.40 -37.63 55.55
C THR A 782 -23.44 -36.54 55.25
N CYS A 783 -23.00 -35.34 54.83
CA CYS A 783 -23.90 -34.19 54.67
C CYS A 783 -23.89 -33.55 53.27
N GLY A 784 -23.19 -34.13 52.30
CA GLY A 784 -23.03 -33.52 50.98
C GLY A 784 -22.42 -32.12 51.07
N TYR A 785 -21.37 -31.97 51.88
CA TYR A 785 -20.73 -30.67 52.18
C TYR A 785 -21.64 -29.64 52.88
N GLY A 786 -22.70 -30.10 53.52
CA GLY A 786 -23.66 -29.26 54.23
C GLY A 786 -24.77 -28.68 53.37
N GLU A 787 -24.89 -29.12 52.11
CA GLU A 787 -25.92 -28.66 51.16
C GLU A 787 -27.11 -29.63 51.04
N ARG A 788 -26.98 -30.88 51.51
CA ARG A 788 -27.99 -31.94 51.30
C ARG A 788 -28.51 -32.54 52.60
N LEU A 789 -29.54 -31.92 53.19
CA LEU A 789 -30.18 -32.36 54.45
C LEU A 789 -30.62 -33.84 54.41
N TRP A 790 -31.24 -34.27 53.31
CA TRP A 790 -31.77 -35.63 53.17
C TRP A 790 -30.69 -36.72 53.22
N ARG A 791 -29.43 -36.41 52.87
CA ARG A 791 -28.33 -37.37 53.02
C ARG A 791 -28.05 -37.69 54.47
N ILE A 792 -28.13 -36.69 55.35
CA ILE A 792 -27.91 -36.90 56.78
C ILE A 792 -29.02 -37.77 57.35
N VAL A 793 -30.29 -37.50 56.99
CA VAL A 793 -31.44 -38.32 57.42
C VAL A 793 -31.29 -39.76 56.95
N TYR A 794 -30.90 -39.97 55.69
CA TYR A 794 -30.66 -41.30 55.12
C TYR A 794 -29.53 -42.05 55.84
N ILE A 795 -28.39 -41.40 56.08
CA ILE A 795 -27.24 -42.01 56.76
C ILE A 795 -27.55 -42.29 58.23
N SER A 796 -28.27 -41.41 58.92
CA SER A 796 -28.77 -41.68 60.27
C SER A 796 -29.67 -42.91 60.28
N THR A 797 -30.54 -43.07 59.27
CA THR A 797 -31.41 -44.25 59.16
C THR A 797 -30.61 -45.53 58.92
N ILE A 798 -29.61 -45.50 58.02
CA ILE A 798 -28.72 -46.65 57.79
C ILE A 798 -27.92 -46.98 59.05
N ALA A 799 -27.39 -45.97 59.75
CA ALA A 799 -26.59 -46.17 60.95
C ALA A 799 -27.42 -46.88 62.02
N VAL A 800 -28.65 -46.43 62.26
CA VAL A 800 -29.59 -47.09 63.18
C VAL A 800 -29.85 -48.54 62.76
N VAL A 801 -30.08 -48.81 61.48
CA VAL A 801 -30.26 -50.19 60.99
C VAL A 801 -28.99 -51.03 61.17
N PHE A 802 -27.83 -50.47 60.87
CA PHE A 802 -26.54 -51.14 61.01
C PHE A 802 -26.23 -51.51 62.46
N TRP A 803 -26.39 -50.57 63.40
CA TRP A 803 -26.19 -50.82 64.83
C TRP A 803 -27.24 -51.80 65.36
N GLY A 804 -28.51 -51.68 64.96
CA GLY A 804 -29.56 -52.65 65.26
C GLY A 804 -29.18 -54.08 64.86
N ILE A 805 -28.68 -54.28 63.64
CA ILE A 805 -28.19 -55.59 63.16
C ILE A 805 -26.91 -56.00 63.89
N LEU A 806 -25.99 -55.08 64.18
CA LEU A 806 -24.77 -55.41 64.91
C LEU A 806 -25.11 -55.89 66.34
N TYR A 807 -26.12 -55.31 66.98
CA TYR A 807 -26.61 -55.78 68.28
C TYR A 807 -27.22 -57.17 68.19
N THR A 808 -27.96 -57.52 67.13
CA THR A 808 -28.51 -58.88 66.97
C THR A 808 -27.41 -59.93 66.78
N LEU A 809 -26.26 -59.55 66.23
CA LEU A 809 -25.12 -60.44 66.02
C LEU A 809 -24.16 -60.53 67.22
N THR A 810 -24.15 -59.53 68.11
CA THR A 810 -23.15 -59.41 69.20
C THR A 810 -23.74 -59.51 70.61
N ALA A 811 -25.05 -59.31 70.76
CA ALA A 811 -25.73 -59.54 72.02
C ALA A 811 -25.69 -61.03 72.38
N SER A 812 -25.43 -61.35 73.65
CA SER A 812 -25.43 -62.73 74.12
C SER A 812 -26.84 -63.31 74.17
N THR A 813 -27.06 -64.53 73.69
CA THR A 813 -28.33 -65.28 73.80
C THR A 813 -28.73 -65.67 75.22
N ALA A 814 -27.95 -65.29 76.23
CA ALA A 814 -28.19 -65.64 77.61
C ALA A 814 -28.97 -64.55 78.38
N THR A 815 -30.18 -64.94 78.79
CA THR A 815 -31.09 -64.44 79.87
C THR A 815 -32.26 -63.51 79.51
N GLU A 816 -33.46 -63.92 79.98
CA GLU A 816 -34.80 -63.29 79.85
C GLU A 816 -34.94 -61.87 80.44
N THR A 817 -33.85 -61.23 80.85
CA THR A 817 -33.86 -59.89 81.47
C THR A 817 -32.87 -58.91 80.82
N GLY A 818 -32.24 -59.29 79.69
CA GLY A 818 -31.37 -58.41 78.91
C GLY A 818 -32.15 -57.41 78.04
N THR A 819 -31.68 -56.17 77.96
CA THR A 819 -32.26 -55.12 77.10
C THR A 819 -31.98 -55.29 75.60
N LEU A 820 -31.15 -56.26 75.23
CA LEU A 820 -30.79 -56.63 73.86
C LEU A 820 -30.83 -58.16 73.72
N GLN A 821 -31.32 -58.68 72.59
CA GLN A 821 -31.40 -60.12 72.31
C GLN A 821 -30.53 -60.50 71.09
N GLY A 822 -29.70 -61.55 71.23
CA GLY A 822 -28.85 -62.06 70.15
C GLY A 822 -29.46 -63.21 69.36
N ILE A 823 -28.89 -63.53 68.19
CA ILE A 823 -29.26 -64.71 67.39
C ILE A 823 -27.98 -65.50 67.05
N ASP A 824 -27.95 -66.80 67.38
CA ASP A 824 -26.76 -67.65 67.23
C ASP A 824 -26.62 -68.34 65.85
N ASP A 825 -27.67 -68.31 65.00
CA ASP A 825 -27.68 -69.01 63.71
C ASP A 825 -28.24 -68.15 62.56
N ALA A 826 -27.55 -68.12 61.42
CA ALA A 826 -27.89 -67.28 60.27
C ALA A 826 -29.25 -67.64 59.64
N GLY A 827 -29.72 -68.88 59.83
CA GLY A 827 -31.05 -69.33 59.39
C GLY A 827 -32.22 -68.68 60.15
N HIS A 828 -32.01 -68.18 61.37
CA HIS A 828 -33.05 -67.55 62.19
C HIS A 828 -33.32 -66.09 61.83
N LEU A 829 -32.43 -65.43 61.06
CA LEU A 829 -32.60 -64.04 60.62
C LEU A 829 -33.85 -63.81 59.75
N ALA A 830 -34.32 -64.85 59.04
CA ALA A 830 -35.51 -64.79 58.19
C ALA A 830 -36.78 -65.37 58.85
N SER A 831 -36.71 -65.80 60.11
CA SER A 831 -37.86 -66.33 60.86
C SER A 831 -38.69 -65.21 61.50
N VAL A 832 -39.98 -65.47 61.79
CA VAL A 832 -40.88 -64.48 62.43
C VAL A 832 -40.32 -64.01 63.78
N ASP A 833 -39.77 -64.93 64.58
CA ASP A 833 -39.17 -64.59 65.88
C ASP A 833 -37.87 -63.78 65.73
N GLY A 834 -37.04 -64.10 64.73
CA GLY A 834 -35.83 -63.32 64.42
C GLY A 834 -36.14 -61.89 63.96
N LEU A 835 -37.23 -61.69 63.23
CA LEU A 835 -37.73 -60.36 62.85
C LEU A 835 -38.18 -59.53 64.06
N PHE A 836 -38.80 -60.15 65.07
CA PHE A 836 -39.14 -59.48 66.34
C PHE A 836 -37.88 -59.06 67.10
N VAL A 837 -36.86 -59.92 67.18
CA VAL A 837 -35.56 -59.62 67.80
C VAL A 837 -34.85 -58.47 67.09
N ILE A 838 -34.83 -58.47 65.76
CA ILE A 838 -34.28 -57.36 64.97
C ILE A 838 -35.06 -56.06 65.25
N ALA A 839 -36.39 -56.12 65.35
CA ALA A 839 -37.21 -54.94 65.62
C ALA A 839 -36.98 -54.35 67.02
N GLU A 840 -36.82 -55.18 68.06
CA GLU A 840 -36.51 -54.73 69.42
C GLU A 840 -35.11 -54.10 69.51
N ASN A 841 -34.10 -54.73 68.89
CA ASN A 841 -32.74 -54.18 68.85
C ASN A 841 -32.65 -52.93 67.97
N LEU A 842 -33.48 -52.81 66.93
CA LEU A 842 -33.59 -51.60 66.12
C LEU A 842 -34.25 -50.45 66.89
N TYR A 843 -35.25 -50.76 67.74
CA TYR A 843 -35.83 -49.78 68.67
C TYR A 843 -34.80 -49.32 69.71
N PHE A 844 -34.03 -50.25 70.29
CA PHE A 844 -32.92 -49.95 71.18
C PHE A 844 -31.89 -49.03 70.51
N SER A 845 -31.47 -49.38 69.30
CA SER A 845 -30.53 -48.60 68.49
C SER A 845 -31.08 -47.20 68.19
N THR A 846 -32.35 -47.10 67.78
CA THR A 846 -33.00 -45.80 67.52
C THR A 846 -32.97 -44.92 68.77
N ALA A 847 -33.37 -45.45 69.93
CA ALA A 847 -33.41 -44.71 71.18
C ALA A 847 -32.01 -44.30 71.67
N THR A 848 -31.02 -45.17 71.52
CA THR A 848 -29.61 -44.90 71.85
C THR A 848 -29.04 -43.83 70.93
N PHE A 849 -29.33 -43.91 69.63
CA PHE A 849 -28.87 -42.96 68.61
C PHE A 849 -29.40 -41.54 68.83
N ILE A 850 -30.68 -41.40 69.23
CA ILE A 850 -31.28 -40.10 69.55
C ILE A 850 -31.18 -39.72 71.04
N THR A 851 -30.46 -40.50 71.84
CA THR A 851 -30.20 -40.26 73.27
C THR A 851 -31.47 -40.17 74.14
N LEU A 852 -32.52 -40.95 73.82
CA LEU A 852 -33.71 -41.07 74.66
C LEU A 852 -33.39 -41.91 75.91
N GLU A 853 -33.64 -41.34 77.09
CA GLU A 853 -33.31 -41.92 78.42
C GLU A 853 -34.11 -43.21 78.78
N TYR A 854 -35.00 -43.69 77.91
CA TYR A 854 -36.00 -44.71 78.24
C TYR A 854 -35.56 -46.18 78.06
N VAL A 855 -34.30 -46.45 77.71
CA VAL A 855 -33.85 -47.81 77.37
C VAL A 855 -32.72 -48.25 78.31
N GLY A 856 -32.90 -49.37 79.00
CA GLY A 856 -32.00 -49.84 80.05
C GLY A 856 -30.59 -50.24 79.55
N SER A 857 -29.61 -50.20 80.45
CA SER A 857 -28.18 -50.43 80.12
C SER A 857 -27.90 -51.86 79.65
N PRO A 858 -27.13 -52.07 78.55
CA PRO A 858 -26.77 -53.40 78.07
C PRO A 858 -25.98 -54.22 79.10
N SER A 859 -26.23 -55.53 79.18
CA SER A 859 -25.59 -56.41 80.15
C SER A 859 -24.11 -56.68 79.85
N SER A 860 -23.71 -56.81 78.57
CA SER A 860 -22.32 -57.14 78.20
C SER A 860 -21.42 -55.90 78.10
N GLU A 861 -20.12 -56.06 78.42
CA GLU A 861 -19.13 -54.99 78.28
C GLU A 861 -18.96 -54.53 76.82
N LEU A 862 -19.02 -55.49 75.88
CA LEU A 862 -18.90 -55.22 74.45
C LEU A 862 -20.11 -54.43 73.93
N THR A 863 -21.33 -54.81 74.28
CA THR A 863 -22.55 -54.07 73.89
C THR A 863 -22.64 -52.69 74.54
N ARG A 864 -22.12 -52.50 75.77
CA ARG A 864 -22.01 -51.19 76.41
C ARG A 864 -21.05 -50.27 75.67
N TRP A 865 -19.91 -50.80 75.23
CA TRP A 865 -18.96 -50.07 74.42
C TRP A 865 -19.57 -49.69 73.05
N LEU A 866 -20.25 -50.63 72.39
CA LEU A 866 -20.97 -50.37 71.13
C LEU A 866 -22.09 -49.32 71.30
N ALA A 867 -22.90 -49.37 72.36
CA ALA A 867 -23.93 -48.38 72.65
C ALA A 867 -23.35 -46.98 72.92
N SER A 868 -22.21 -46.89 73.61
CA SER A 868 -21.52 -45.62 73.82
C SER A 868 -21.00 -45.02 72.50
N LEU A 869 -20.56 -45.87 71.58
CA LEU A 869 -20.06 -45.47 70.27
C LEU A 869 -21.20 -45.06 69.32
N GLU A 870 -22.33 -45.77 69.36
CA GLU A 870 -23.57 -45.39 68.68
C GLU A 870 -24.09 -44.04 69.18
N ALA A 871 -24.21 -43.85 70.49
CA ALA A 871 -24.71 -42.60 71.06
C ALA A 871 -23.81 -41.40 70.69
N TYR A 872 -22.48 -41.60 70.69
CA TYR A 872 -21.54 -40.58 70.22
C TYR A 872 -21.74 -40.26 68.73
N PHE A 873 -21.91 -41.28 67.88
CA PHE A 873 -22.14 -41.11 66.45
C PHE A 873 -23.48 -40.45 66.15
N GLY A 874 -24.54 -40.82 66.88
CA GLY A 874 -25.88 -40.22 66.79
C GLY A 874 -25.88 -38.75 67.19
N ALA A 875 -25.23 -38.39 68.30
CA ALA A 875 -25.06 -37.00 68.72
C ALA A 875 -24.33 -36.15 67.66
N LEU A 876 -23.31 -36.70 67.01
CA LEU A 876 -22.56 -36.01 65.95
C LEU A 876 -23.43 -35.78 64.70
N LEU A 877 -24.21 -36.77 64.26
CA LEU A 877 -25.12 -36.63 63.11
C LEU A 877 -26.28 -35.68 63.39
N ILE A 878 -26.84 -35.69 64.61
CA ILE A 878 -27.88 -34.73 65.03
C ILE A 878 -27.30 -33.30 65.05
N ALA A 879 -26.11 -33.10 65.59
CA ALA A 879 -25.43 -31.82 65.55
C ALA A 879 -25.20 -31.33 64.10
N LEU A 880 -24.89 -32.27 63.18
CA LEU A 880 -24.74 -31.98 61.76
C LEU A 880 -26.07 -31.59 61.10
N VAL A 881 -27.21 -32.21 61.47
CA VAL A 881 -28.55 -31.80 61.01
C VAL A 881 -28.84 -30.37 61.42
N VAL A 882 -28.60 -30.02 62.70
CA VAL A 882 -28.83 -28.66 63.22
C VAL A 882 -27.93 -27.65 62.52
N PHE A 883 -26.65 -27.98 62.31
CA PHE A 883 -25.72 -27.14 61.58
C PHE A 883 -26.18 -26.87 60.14
N VAL A 884 -26.62 -27.90 59.42
CA VAL A 884 -27.10 -27.76 58.05
C VAL A 884 -28.41 -26.98 57.98
N LEU A 885 -29.34 -27.20 58.92
CA LEU A 885 -30.57 -26.40 59.01
C LEU A 885 -30.26 -24.92 59.28
N GLY A 886 -29.38 -24.64 60.24
CA GLY A 886 -28.98 -23.29 60.60
C GLY A 886 -28.34 -22.55 59.42
N ARG A 887 -27.47 -23.22 58.67
CA ARG A 887 -26.86 -22.67 57.45
C ARG A 887 -27.87 -22.44 56.32
N ARG A 888 -28.94 -23.25 56.24
CA ARG A 888 -29.99 -23.13 55.23
C ARG A 888 -31.01 -22.02 55.54
N VAL A 889 -31.20 -21.69 56.82
CA VAL A 889 -32.06 -20.59 57.28
C VAL A 889 -31.34 -19.24 57.27
N ALA A 890 -30.01 -19.25 57.42
CA ALA A 890 -29.17 -18.04 57.34
C ALA A 890 -28.88 -17.57 55.90
N ARG A 891 -29.34 -18.32 54.90
CA ARG A 891 -29.34 -17.97 53.48
C ARG A 891 -30.77 -17.64 53.08
#